data_AF-S9UDX4-F1
#
_entry.id   AF-S9UDX4-F1
#
_cell.length_a   1.000
_cell.length_b   1.000
_cell.length_c   1.000
_cell.angle_alpha   90.00
_cell.angle_beta   90.00
_cell.angle_gamma   90.00
#
_symmetry.space_group_name_H-M   'P 1'
#
loop_
_entity.id
_entity.type
_entity.pdbx_description
1 polymer ?
#
loop_
_entity_poly.entity_id
_entity_poly.type
_entity_poly.pdbx_seq_one_letter_code
_entity_poly.pdbx_strand_id
1 'polypeptide(L)'
;MAKNWNLRYQVAIENLLYNKKVSNSKAEEELHQLKAEFEGVAQELAATVLGELVQSAAQRRVSAHPTHTNYFYESDGMLLQLCIDKSSGVYGGDSNAQKIASRTFQSQQLLSSEGPRHLLYVPLMTRIKFAGHVFLATAIPPVNRKGCLYAMPASGAEPLDTPAVVMHALRALTEALNLKPHEVLVSENPEKRWKTALPVDMEVYVGRDRRMYLVNGGRLLPTVLPLTTEAVRKQRTSVVSSSSPKSVNPLVAQLLLRRLRPELLLGATEAINVDVGVDNCHSSEDIEGALKLSEYLRGDGPTAVAGQLGFHFPVNAPPLPSVPCTLCEASIDNELRFLCCRSPSHCCQICPNCFTKRMYEALAKEQAARAAAAAAPDAAGAAALPLPAADNHPTPLADFSDAVRCGGGARRWPLLGPSVTALMHANGVNMSHLPYVYYRLPAASRFAVKHFVEVELIARAATRLLHTYLRRCSTSIECAKEVEKLWVPLLQQNSPQAVKLWAKELGPEIEKCFPALSEPFDTSRLPTELLVERLQALSGVHLTAASAASFTVDPKNPFLEIEAIVPQIKSCIVPHLDMKKVLAKADFPEEVDRDTTKFDMGSILEKMLLFWIGYAPKDSEEALQPFYLADVATVQ
;
A
#
# COMPACT_ATOMS: atom_id res chain seq x y z
N MET A 1 33.96 3.16 7.38
CA MET A 1 33.06 3.46 8.51
C MET A 1 31.64 3.23 8.01
N ALA A 2 30.81 2.48 8.73
CA ALA A 2 29.42 2.23 8.30
C ALA A 2 28.66 3.57 8.18
N LYS A 3 27.82 3.71 7.15
CA LYS A 3 26.98 4.90 6.97
C LYS A 3 25.94 4.96 8.10
N ASN A 4 25.82 6.10 8.78
CA ASN A 4 24.76 6.30 9.77
C ASN A 4 23.49 6.84 9.08
N TRP A 5 22.75 5.94 8.44
CA TRP A 5 21.51 6.28 7.72
C TRP A 5 20.47 6.93 8.61
N ASN A 6 20.33 6.44 9.86
CA ASN A 6 19.35 6.97 10.78
C ASN A 6 19.65 8.44 11.12
N LEU A 7 20.90 8.78 11.48
CA LEU A 7 21.29 10.15 11.77
C LEU A 7 21.04 11.09 10.57
N ARG A 8 21.48 10.70 9.36
CA ARG A 8 21.25 11.50 8.15
C ARG A 8 19.77 11.76 7.92
N TYR A 9 18.94 10.74 8.13
CA TYR A 9 17.49 10.86 7.97
C TYR A 9 16.87 11.77 9.03
N GLN A 10 17.21 11.59 10.32
CA GLN A 10 16.65 12.45 11.36
C GLN A 10 17.08 13.91 11.18
N VAL A 11 18.32 14.18 10.80
CA VAL A 11 18.79 15.55 10.50
C VAL A 11 18.02 16.15 9.32
N ALA A 12 17.78 15.39 8.25
CA ALA A 12 17.01 15.87 7.10
C ALA A 12 15.54 16.19 7.47
N ILE A 13 14.91 15.34 8.31
CA ILE A 13 13.56 15.56 8.83
C ILE A 13 13.51 16.78 9.76
N GLU A 14 14.47 16.93 10.65
CA GLU A 14 14.56 18.09 11.55
C GLU A 14 14.79 19.38 10.77
N ASN A 15 15.62 19.35 9.73
CA ASN A 15 15.81 20.50 8.84
C ASN A 15 14.50 20.87 8.14
N LEU A 16 13.76 19.87 7.65
CA LEU A 16 12.47 20.10 7.00
C LEU A 16 11.43 20.68 7.96
N LEU A 17 11.36 20.19 9.20
CA LEU A 17 10.29 20.55 10.14
C LEU A 17 10.61 21.78 11.00
N TYR A 18 11.87 21.95 11.40
CA TYR A 18 12.24 22.86 12.49
C TYR A 18 13.24 23.93 12.08
N ASN A 19 13.99 23.74 10.99
CA ASN A 19 15.02 24.68 10.60
C ASN A 19 14.48 25.80 9.71
N LYS A 20 14.05 26.90 10.34
CA LYS A 20 13.56 28.10 9.64
C LYS A 20 14.60 28.75 8.70
N LYS A 21 15.90 28.43 8.84
CA LYS A 21 16.97 29.00 8.00
C LYS A 21 17.11 28.28 6.66
N VAL A 22 16.62 27.05 6.55
CA VAL A 22 16.70 26.25 5.32
C VAL A 22 15.37 26.37 4.58
N SER A 23 15.41 26.70 3.29
CA SER A 23 14.20 26.70 2.45
C SER A 23 13.61 25.29 2.38
N ASN A 24 12.30 25.14 2.58
CA ASN A 24 11.60 23.85 2.52
C ASN A 24 11.96 23.04 1.27
N SER A 25 12.04 23.67 0.09
CA SER A 25 12.39 23.01 -1.17
C SER A 25 13.76 22.32 -1.13
N LYS A 26 14.75 22.92 -0.47
CA LYS A 26 16.10 22.34 -0.36
C LYS A 26 16.12 21.17 0.62
N ALA A 27 15.43 21.30 1.76
CA ALA A 27 15.30 20.21 2.72
C ALA A 27 14.54 19.01 2.13
N GLU A 28 13.50 19.27 1.34
CA GLU A 28 12.78 18.24 0.57
C GLU A 28 13.71 17.55 -0.43
N GLU A 29 14.48 18.30 -1.22
CA GLU A 29 15.44 17.75 -2.18
C GLU A 29 16.52 16.88 -1.50
N GLU A 30 17.11 17.35 -0.40
CA GLU A 30 18.10 16.59 0.39
C GLU A 30 17.51 15.27 0.91
N LEU A 31 16.27 15.30 1.39
CA LEU A 31 15.58 14.12 1.88
C LEU A 31 15.22 13.14 0.74
N HIS A 32 14.81 13.66 -0.42
CA HIS A 32 14.57 12.85 -1.61
C HIS A 32 15.86 12.16 -2.09
N GLN A 33 16.97 12.89 -2.12
CA GLN A 33 18.28 12.36 -2.47
C GLN A 33 18.73 11.28 -1.48
N LEU A 34 18.60 11.54 -0.16
CA LEU A 34 18.93 10.55 0.87
C LEU A 34 18.11 9.26 0.73
N LYS A 35 16.81 9.40 0.42
CA LYS A 35 15.94 8.23 0.18
C LYS A 35 16.39 7.44 -1.03
N ALA A 36 16.68 8.10 -2.16
CA ALA A 36 17.17 7.43 -3.37
C ALA A 36 18.49 6.68 -3.10
N GLU A 37 19.41 7.28 -2.34
CA GLU A 37 20.64 6.61 -1.91
C GLU A 37 20.38 5.38 -1.02
N PHE A 38 19.49 5.51 -0.04
CA PHE A 38 19.12 4.40 0.85
C PHE A 38 18.45 3.26 0.08
N GLU A 39 17.54 3.59 -0.84
CA GLU A 39 16.85 2.65 -1.73
C GLU A 39 17.84 1.89 -2.61
N GLY A 40 18.82 2.57 -3.22
CA GLY A 40 19.87 1.95 -4.02
C GLY A 40 20.69 0.92 -3.23
N VAL A 41 21.16 1.29 -2.04
CA VAL A 41 21.91 0.38 -1.16
C VAL A 41 21.05 -0.80 -0.69
N ALA A 42 19.78 -0.54 -0.33
CA ALA A 42 18.87 -1.58 0.11
C ALA A 42 18.54 -2.56 -1.03
N GLN A 43 18.45 -2.07 -2.27
CA GLN A 43 18.24 -2.86 -3.48
C GLN A 43 19.41 -3.81 -3.74
N GLU A 44 20.64 -3.30 -3.72
CA GLU A 44 21.87 -4.08 -3.90
C GLU A 44 22.02 -5.13 -2.81
N LEU A 45 21.72 -4.76 -1.56
CA LEU A 45 21.76 -5.69 -0.42
C LEU A 45 20.72 -6.81 -0.57
N ALA A 46 19.49 -6.48 -0.98
CA ALA A 46 18.44 -7.48 -1.22
C ALA A 46 18.82 -8.45 -2.36
N ALA A 47 19.37 -7.93 -3.47
CA ALA A 47 19.85 -8.76 -4.57
C ALA A 47 21.00 -9.68 -4.15
N THR A 48 21.93 -9.15 -3.34
CA THR A 48 23.05 -9.92 -2.78
C THR A 48 22.56 -11.04 -1.87
N VAL A 49 21.67 -10.72 -0.92
CA VAL A 49 21.10 -11.72 0.00
C VAL A 49 20.37 -12.82 -0.77
N LEU A 50 19.58 -12.50 -1.80
CA LEU A 50 18.93 -13.51 -2.64
C LEU A 50 19.93 -14.42 -3.36
N GLY A 51 20.98 -13.85 -3.96
CA GLY A 51 22.04 -14.63 -4.62
C GLY A 51 22.83 -15.53 -3.66
N GLU A 52 22.86 -15.18 -2.37
CA GLU A 52 23.55 -15.91 -1.32
C GLU A 52 22.66 -16.93 -0.57
N LEU A 53 21.33 -16.92 -0.80
CA LEU A 53 20.41 -17.88 -0.16
C LEU A 53 20.74 -19.34 -0.51
N VAL A 54 21.23 -19.58 -1.73
CA VAL A 54 21.64 -20.92 -2.20
C VAL A 54 23.03 -21.34 -1.71
N GLN A 55 23.81 -20.40 -1.17
CA GLN A 55 25.16 -20.65 -0.69
C GLN A 55 25.16 -21.10 0.77
N SER A 56 26.21 -21.84 1.16
CA SER A 56 26.44 -22.20 2.56
C SER A 56 26.71 -20.95 3.41
N ALA A 57 26.34 -20.96 4.69
CA ALA A 57 26.48 -19.80 5.57
C ALA A 57 27.91 -19.24 5.64
N ALA A 58 28.93 -20.10 5.51
CA ALA A 58 30.34 -19.70 5.52
C ALA A 58 30.80 -18.96 4.26
N GLN A 59 30.04 -19.04 3.16
CA GLN A 59 30.37 -18.41 1.87
C GLN A 59 29.64 -17.08 1.65
N ARG A 60 28.67 -16.75 2.51
CA ARG A 60 27.86 -15.53 2.40
C ARG A 60 28.71 -14.30 2.73
N ARG A 61 28.57 -13.23 1.95
CA ARG A 61 29.26 -11.95 2.20
C ARG A 61 28.48 -11.11 3.19
N VAL A 62 27.15 -11.21 3.19
CA VAL A 62 26.29 -10.46 4.09
C VAL A 62 26.12 -11.23 5.40
N SER A 63 26.49 -10.59 6.50
CA SER A 63 26.37 -11.17 7.83
C SER A 63 24.89 -11.31 8.20
N ALA A 64 24.49 -12.54 8.53
CA ALA A 64 23.18 -12.79 9.07
C ALA A 64 23.14 -12.43 10.57
N HIS A 65 21.98 -12.00 11.05
CA HIS A 65 21.79 -11.66 12.46
C HIS A 65 22.04 -12.91 13.34
N PRO A 66 22.80 -12.80 14.44
CA PRO A 66 23.24 -13.94 15.23
C PRO A 66 22.10 -14.79 15.81
N THR A 67 20.96 -14.18 16.18
CA THR A 67 19.80 -14.91 16.72
C THR A 67 18.78 -15.35 15.66
N HIS A 68 18.79 -14.72 14.49
CA HIS A 68 17.75 -14.88 13.47
C HIS A 68 18.37 -14.99 12.08
N THR A 69 19.29 -15.95 11.94
CA THR A 69 20.23 -16.12 10.82
C THR A 69 19.60 -16.33 9.44
N ASN A 70 18.29 -16.60 9.38
CA ASN A 70 17.56 -16.81 8.13
C ASN A 70 16.59 -15.68 7.77
N TYR A 71 16.47 -14.67 8.64
CA TYR A 71 15.44 -13.64 8.51
C TYR A 71 16.00 -12.23 8.51
N PHE A 72 17.13 -11.99 9.19
CA PHE A 72 17.69 -10.65 9.34
C PHE A 72 19.15 -10.64 8.91
N TYR A 73 19.51 -9.58 8.20
CA TYR A 73 20.83 -9.35 7.64
C TYR A 73 21.24 -7.92 7.96
N GLU A 74 22.50 -7.71 8.34
CA GLU A 74 23.00 -6.38 8.69
C GLU A 74 24.15 -6.00 7.77
N SER A 75 24.07 -4.80 7.18
CA SER A 75 25.17 -4.19 6.42
C SER A 75 25.06 -2.67 6.48
N ASP A 76 26.18 -1.99 6.62
CA ASP A 76 26.29 -0.53 6.49
C ASP A 76 25.24 0.30 7.26
N GLY A 77 24.93 -0.11 8.51
CA GLY A 77 23.95 0.60 9.35
C GLY A 77 22.48 0.39 8.95
N MET A 78 22.22 -0.61 8.11
CA MET A 78 20.90 -1.04 7.65
C MET A 78 20.60 -2.46 8.12
N LEU A 79 19.40 -2.66 8.65
CA LEU A 79 18.83 -3.96 8.96
C LEU A 79 17.89 -4.37 7.82
N LEU A 80 18.22 -5.46 7.12
CA LEU A 80 17.39 -6.04 6.08
C LEU A 80 16.68 -7.28 6.61
N GLN A 81 15.34 -7.23 6.68
CA GLN A 81 14.49 -8.35 7.05
C GLN A 81 13.94 -9.04 5.81
N LEU A 82 14.25 -10.32 5.60
CA LEU A 82 13.62 -11.19 4.61
C LEU A 82 12.29 -11.74 5.15
N CYS A 83 11.19 -11.37 4.50
CA CYS A 83 9.83 -11.65 4.99
C CYS A 83 9.32 -13.01 4.48
N ILE A 84 9.95 -14.08 4.94
CA ILE A 84 9.57 -15.48 4.66
C ILE A 84 9.03 -16.14 5.92
N ASP A 85 8.22 -17.19 5.75
CA ASP A 85 7.78 -18.02 6.87
C ASP A 85 7.37 -19.42 6.42
N LYS A 86 7.51 -20.39 7.33
CA LYS A 86 7.09 -21.78 7.09
C LYS A 86 5.58 -21.90 7.26
N SER A 87 4.96 -22.93 6.66
CA SER A 87 3.53 -23.21 6.88
C SER A 87 3.18 -23.47 8.36
N SER A 88 4.12 -24.05 9.11
CA SER A 88 4.04 -24.25 10.57
C SER A 88 4.64 -23.09 11.38
N GLY A 89 5.12 -22.04 10.71
CA GLY A 89 5.80 -20.91 11.32
C GLY A 89 4.83 -19.91 11.93
N VAL A 90 5.40 -18.81 12.44
CA VAL A 90 4.66 -17.82 13.24
C VAL A 90 3.59 -17.17 12.42
N TYR A 91 3.76 -16.94 11.11
CA TYR A 91 2.83 -16.29 10.18
C TYR A 91 1.97 -17.29 9.37
N GLY A 92 2.30 -18.58 9.40
CA GLY A 92 1.61 -19.62 8.64
C GLY A 92 1.94 -19.59 7.14
N GLY A 93 3.15 -19.16 6.78
CA GLY A 93 3.68 -19.21 5.41
C GLY A 93 4.06 -17.85 4.83
N ASP A 94 4.93 -17.88 3.81
CA ASP A 94 5.43 -16.69 3.11
C ASP A 94 4.36 -15.67 2.73
N SER A 95 3.21 -16.12 2.22
CA SER A 95 2.12 -15.22 1.79
C SER A 95 1.64 -14.31 2.91
N ASN A 96 1.58 -14.83 4.14
CA ASN A 96 1.17 -14.05 5.31
C ASN A 96 2.33 -13.21 5.85
N ALA A 97 3.56 -13.73 5.88
CA ALA A 97 4.75 -12.96 6.26
C ALA A 97 4.92 -11.70 5.39
N GLN A 98 4.75 -11.83 4.07
CA GLN A 98 4.80 -10.71 3.14
C GLN A 98 3.66 -9.71 3.33
N LYS A 99 2.46 -10.17 3.72
CA LYS A 99 1.33 -9.29 4.07
C LYS A 99 1.62 -8.52 5.35
N ILE A 100 2.15 -9.19 6.38
CA ILE A 100 2.57 -8.55 7.64
C ILE A 100 3.63 -7.50 7.35
N ALA A 101 4.67 -7.83 6.59
CA ALA A 101 5.68 -6.86 6.19
C ALA A 101 5.09 -5.65 5.45
N SER A 102 4.08 -5.89 4.60
CA SER A 102 3.37 -4.81 3.93
C SER A 102 2.58 -3.92 4.89
N ARG A 103 2.00 -4.47 5.96
CA ARG A 103 1.33 -3.71 7.02
C ARG A 103 2.32 -2.96 7.88
N THR A 104 3.39 -3.61 8.33
CA THR A 104 4.46 -2.97 9.11
C THR A 104 5.02 -1.75 8.39
N PHE A 105 5.34 -1.89 7.11
CA PHE A 105 5.81 -0.78 6.30
C PHE A 105 4.78 0.35 6.18
N GLN A 106 3.50 0.04 6.01
CA GLN A 106 2.44 1.04 5.95
C GLN A 106 2.23 1.75 7.29
N SER A 107 2.28 1.03 8.40
CA SER A 107 2.26 1.63 9.74
C SER A 107 3.45 2.56 9.92
N GLN A 108 4.63 2.14 9.50
CA GLN A 108 5.83 2.95 9.52
C GLN A 108 5.69 4.21 8.65
N GLN A 109 5.01 4.13 7.50
CA GLN A 109 4.71 5.30 6.66
C GLN A 109 3.87 6.33 7.43
N LEU A 110 2.80 5.90 8.11
CA LEU A 110 1.97 6.78 8.95
C LEU A 110 2.75 7.39 10.11
N LEU A 111 3.52 6.58 10.82
CA LEU A 111 4.34 7.05 11.93
C LEU A 111 5.44 8.00 11.44
N SER A 112 6.00 7.78 10.25
CA SER A 112 7.01 8.66 9.67
C SER A 112 6.47 10.01 9.22
N SER A 113 5.19 10.09 8.85
CA SER A 113 4.57 11.36 8.47
C SER A 113 4.13 12.18 9.69
N GLU A 114 3.62 11.54 10.75
CA GLU A 114 3.05 12.23 11.91
C GLU A 114 3.97 12.27 13.14
N GLY A 115 4.66 11.17 13.46
CA GLY A 115 5.52 11.04 14.65
C GLY A 115 6.51 12.19 14.82
N PRO A 116 7.31 12.53 13.79
CA PRO A 116 8.31 13.59 13.91
C PRO A 116 7.75 14.94 14.37
N ARG A 117 6.50 15.29 14.02
CA ARG A 117 5.84 16.55 14.45
C ARG A 117 5.58 16.61 15.96
N HIS A 118 5.58 15.45 16.61
CA HIS A 118 5.42 15.30 18.05
C HIS A 118 6.75 14.91 18.73
N LEU A 119 7.88 15.10 18.03
CA LEU A 119 9.23 14.74 18.49
C LEU A 119 9.38 13.23 18.80
N LEU A 120 8.56 12.42 18.13
CA LEU A 120 8.63 10.97 18.15
C LEU A 120 9.20 10.48 16.82
N TYR A 121 10.46 10.09 16.85
CA TYR A 121 11.23 9.73 15.68
C TYR A 121 10.99 8.27 15.28
N VAL A 122 11.09 8.00 13.99
CA VAL A 122 11.05 6.65 13.46
C VAL A 122 12.20 6.45 12.48
N PRO A 123 12.80 5.25 12.41
CA PRO A 123 13.85 4.98 11.45
C PRO A 123 13.33 5.01 10.01
N LEU A 124 14.19 5.46 9.09
CA LEU A 124 13.94 5.35 7.66
C LEU A 124 13.73 3.87 7.30
N MET A 125 12.61 3.56 6.65
CA MET A 125 12.28 2.22 6.21
C MET A 125 11.91 2.21 4.73
N THR A 126 12.30 1.14 4.06
CA THR A 126 11.98 0.85 2.66
C THR A 126 11.49 -0.59 2.54
N ARG A 127 10.41 -0.81 1.80
CA ARG A 127 9.95 -2.15 1.43
C ARG A 127 10.35 -2.45 0.00
N ILE A 128 10.98 -3.59 -0.21
CA ILE A 128 11.46 -4.06 -1.51
C ILE A 128 10.70 -5.32 -1.87
N LYS A 129 10.20 -5.41 -3.11
CA LYS A 129 9.76 -6.68 -3.70
C LYS A 129 10.67 -7.05 -4.84
N PHE A 130 11.29 -8.21 -4.78
CA PHE A 130 12.23 -8.65 -5.81
C PHE A 130 12.18 -10.16 -5.98
N ALA A 131 12.08 -10.62 -7.23
CA ALA A 131 11.96 -12.05 -7.59
C ALA A 131 10.90 -12.83 -6.77
N GLY A 132 9.79 -12.17 -6.41
CA GLY A 132 8.73 -12.75 -5.58
C GLY A 132 9.02 -12.83 -4.07
N HIS A 133 10.18 -12.38 -3.62
CA HIS A 133 10.51 -12.14 -2.22
C HIS A 133 10.15 -10.72 -1.80
N VAL A 134 9.92 -10.51 -0.50
CA VAL A 134 9.68 -9.19 0.10
C VAL A 134 10.70 -8.97 1.19
N PHE A 135 11.26 -7.76 1.22
CA PHE A 135 12.20 -7.31 2.24
C PHE A 135 11.71 -6.03 2.91
N LEU A 136 12.08 -5.85 4.16
CA LEU A 136 12.05 -4.56 4.86
C LEU A 136 13.49 -4.14 5.18
N ALA A 137 13.93 -3.05 4.59
CA ALA A 137 15.20 -2.41 4.90
C ALA A 137 14.94 -1.26 5.86
N THR A 138 15.55 -1.27 7.03
CA THR A 138 15.35 -0.26 8.08
C THR A 138 16.69 0.29 8.53
N ALA A 139 16.81 1.61 8.62
CA ALA A 139 17.98 2.24 9.26
C ALA A 139 18.01 1.85 10.75
N ILE A 140 19.18 1.51 11.29
CA ILE A 140 19.30 1.07 12.68
C ILE A 140 19.32 2.31 13.60
N PRO A 141 18.30 2.51 14.48
CA PRO A 141 18.32 3.61 15.42
C PRO A 141 19.28 3.32 16.59
N PRO A 142 19.89 4.34 17.22
CA PRO A 142 20.89 4.15 18.28
C PRO A 142 20.25 3.91 19.66
N VAL A 143 19.26 3.03 19.73
CA VAL A 143 18.50 2.71 20.96
C VAL A 143 19.11 1.52 21.70
N ASN A 144 18.90 1.48 23.01
CA ASN A 144 19.28 0.35 23.86
C ASN A 144 18.10 -0.04 24.78
N ARG A 145 18.12 -1.27 25.31
CA ARG A 145 17.03 -1.77 26.18
C ARG A 145 16.83 -0.93 27.46
N LYS A 146 17.89 -0.29 27.97
CA LYS A 146 17.84 0.51 29.20
C LYS A 146 17.15 1.87 29.00
N GLY A 147 17.06 2.33 27.76
CA GLY A 147 16.43 3.60 27.39
C GLY A 147 14.92 3.51 27.13
N CYS A 148 14.25 2.42 27.50
CA CYS A 148 12.80 2.30 27.32
C CYS A 148 12.07 3.29 28.25
N LEU A 149 11.31 4.22 27.67
CA LEU A 149 10.49 5.20 28.41
C LEU A 149 9.03 4.77 28.52
N TYR A 150 8.55 4.01 27.54
CA TYR A 150 7.17 3.57 27.45
C TYR A 150 7.12 2.19 26.81
N ALA A 151 6.48 1.26 27.50
CA ALA A 151 6.14 -0.07 27.00
C ALA A 151 4.94 -0.56 27.81
N MET A 152 4.12 -1.41 27.20
CA MET A 152 3.11 -2.15 27.97
C MET A 152 3.81 -2.98 29.05
N PRO A 153 3.31 -2.97 30.31
CA PRO A 153 3.90 -3.79 31.35
C PRO A 153 3.80 -5.26 30.99
N ALA A 154 4.86 -6.03 31.22
CA ALA A 154 4.80 -7.48 31.16
C ALA A 154 3.84 -8.01 32.25
N SER A 155 3.32 -9.23 32.08
CA SER A 155 2.40 -9.80 33.07
C SER A 155 3.00 -9.79 34.47
N GLY A 156 2.35 -9.08 35.39
CA GLY A 156 2.79 -8.92 36.78
C GLY A 156 3.86 -7.86 37.04
N ALA A 157 4.41 -7.21 36.00
CA ALA A 157 5.33 -6.07 36.17
C ALA A 157 4.55 -4.77 36.43
N GLU A 158 5.16 -3.85 37.19
CA GLU A 158 4.63 -2.51 37.35
C GLU A 158 4.80 -1.70 36.05
N PRO A 159 3.86 -0.79 35.73
CA PRO A 159 4.02 0.13 34.62
C PRO A 159 5.30 0.96 34.77
N LEU A 160 5.97 1.25 33.65
CA LEU A 160 7.07 2.20 33.64
C LEU A 160 6.54 3.59 34.03
N ASP A 161 7.27 4.29 34.91
CA ASP A 161 7.01 5.69 35.22
C ASP A 161 7.35 6.55 33.98
N THR A 162 6.35 6.69 33.11
CA THR A 162 6.52 7.34 31.81
C THR A 162 6.54 8.85 32.02
N PRO A 163 7.60 9.57 31.60
CA PRO A 163 7.67 11.01 31.76
C PRO A 163 6.46 11.73 31.14
N ALA A 164 5.93 12.74 31.83
CA ALA A 164 4.72 13.45 31.40
C ALA A 164 4.83 14.03 29.97
N VAL A 165 6.03 14.43 29.56
CA VAL A 165 6.29 14.95 28.23
C VAL A 165 6.18 13.88 27.13
N VAL A 166 6.55 12.63 27.44
CA VAL A 166 6.40 11.47 26.54
C VAL A 166 4.91 11.16 26.41
N MET A 167 4.17 11.10 27.51
CA MET A 167 2.72 10.88 27.48
C MET A 167 1.97 11.95 26.69
N HIS A 168 2.41 13.21 26.79
CA HIS A 168 1.85 14.29 25.98
C HIS A 168 2.11 14.10 24.48
N ALA A 169 3.34 13.76 24.10
CA ALA A 169 3.70 13.47 22.71
C ALA A 169 2.91 12.28 22.13
N LEU A 170 2.79 11.19 22.91
CA LEU A 170 2.01 10.01 22.52
C LEU A 170 0.52 10.33 22.36
N ARG A 171 -0.07 11.13 23.26
CA ARG A 171 -1.46 11.56 23.15
C ARG A 171 -1.69 12.36 21.86
N ALA A 172 -0.84 13.34 21.59
CA ALA A 172 -0.94 14.16 20.38
C ALA A 172 -0.83 13.31 19.11
N LEU A 173 0.10 12.33 19.09
CA LEU A 173 0.21 11.38 17.99
C LEU A 173 -1.06 10.53 17.84
N THR A 174 -1.62 10.01 18.93
CA THR A 174 -2.82 9.16 18.88
C THR A 174 -4.05 9.92 18.39
N GLU A 175 -4.18 11.20 18.76
CA GLU A 175 -5.23 12.09 18.27
C GLU A 175 -5.05 12.37 16.77
N ALA A 176 -3.82 12.68 16.33
CA ALA A 176 -3.49 12.92 14.91
C ALA A 176 -3.75 11.70 14.01
N LEU A 177 -3.57 10.50 14.56
CA LEU A 177 -3.83 9.23 13.86
C LEU A 177 -5.27 8.71 14.06
N ASN A 178 -6.13 9.45 14.76
CA ASN A 178 -7.52 9.09 15.05
C ASN A 178 -7.64 7.71 15.74
N LEU A 179 -6.79 7.46 16.74
CA LEU A 179 -6.77 6.21 17.50
C LEU A 179 -7.64 6.30 18.75
N LYS A 180 -8.46 5.27 18.98
CA LYS A 180 -9.32 5.20 20.16
C LYS A 180 -8.54 4.66 21.36
N PRO A 181 -8.56 5.36 22.51
CA PRO A 181 -8.08 4.80 23.78
C PRO A 181 -8.87 3.54 24.15
N HIS A 182 -8.17 2.51 24.58
CA HIS A 182 -8.73 1.23 24.99
C HIS A 182 -8.00 0.71 26.24
N GLU A 183 -8.59 -0.30 26.86
CA GLU A 183 -8.05 -0.95 28.05
C GLU A 183 -7.49 -2.32 27.71
N VAL A 184 -6.34 -2.65 28.29
CA VAL A 184 -5.61 -3.89 28.08
C VAL A 184 -5.45 -4.60 29.41
N LEU A 185 -5.74 -5.89 29.44
CA LEU A 185 -5.53 -6.72 30.61
C LEU A 185 -4.03 -7.03 30.78
N VAL A 186 -3.41 -6.48 31.84
CA VAL A 186 -1.96 -6.66 32.10
C VAL A 186 -1.67 -7.89 32.94
N SER A 187 -2.61 -8.36 33.76
CA SER A 187 -2.40 -9.50 34.66
C SER A 187 -3.60 -10.45 34.65
N GLU A 188 -3.47 -11.63 35.25
CA GLU A 188 -4.60 -12.53 35.44
C GLU A 188 -5.74 -11.90 36.27
N ASN A 189 -5.45 -10.86 37.07
CA ASN A 189 -6.48 -10.10 37.76
C ASN A 189 -7.23 -9.17 36.77
N PRO A 190 -8.54 -9.40 36.52
CA PRO A 190 -9.36 -8.59 35.61
C PRO A 190 -9.49 -7.11 36.00
N GLU A 191 -9.19 -6.76 37.26
CA GLU A 191 -9.23 -5.39 37.77
C GLU A 191 -7.99 -4.57 37.37
N LYS A 192 -6.87 -5.23 37.06
CA LYS A 192 -5.63 -4.54 36.65
C LYS A 192 -5.62 -4.33 35.14
N ARG A 193 -6.21 -3.21 34.73
CA ARG A 193 -6.25 -2.77 33.33
C ARG A 193 -5.33 -1.58 33.09
N TRP A 194 -4.66 -1.60 31.95
CA TRP A 194 -3.83 -0.50 31.46
C TRP A 194 -4.52 0.21 30.32
N LYS A 195 -4.58 1.54 30.40
CA LYS A 195 -5.23 2.37 29.38
C LYS A 195 -4.19 2.91 28.41
N THR A 196 -4.36 2.61 27.13
CA THR A 196 -3.48 3.06 26.04
C THR A 196 -4.33 3.41 24.82
N ALA A 197 -3.83 4.27 23.93
CA ALA A 197 -4.39 4.45 22.58
C ALA A 197 -3.44 3.94 21.48
N LEU A 198 -2.25 3.49 21.87
CA LEU A 198 -1.24 2.91 20.98
C LEU A 198 -1.35 1.39 20.96
N PRO A 199 -0.82 0.74 19.90
CA PRO A 199 -0.65 -0.71 19.89
C PRO A 199 0.04 -1.23 21.14
N VAL A 200 -0.44 -2.34 21.69
CA VAL A 200 0.10 -2.99 22.90
C VAL A 200 1.59 -3.33 22.84
N ASP A 201 2.16 -3.50 21.65
CA ASP A 201 3.57 -3.82 21.45
C ASP A 201 4.42 -2.62 21.06
N MET A 202 3.83 -1.43 20.91
CA MET A 202 4.57 -0.22 20.59
C MET A 202 5.35 0.26 21.80
N GLU A 203 6.63 0.56 21.57
CA GLU A 203 7.56 0.98 22.61
C GLU A 203 8.18 2.33 22.23
N VAL A 204 8.52 3.13 23.24
CA VAL A 204 9.29 4.38 23.07
C VAL A 204 10.65 4.22 23.73
N TYR A 205 11.72 4.42 22.96
CA TYR A 205 13.09 4.37 23.46
C TYR A 205 13.79 5.71 23.32
N VAL A 206 14.65 6.03 24.27
CA VAL A 206 15.67 7.07 24.09
C VAL A 206 16.87 6.52 23.36
N GLY A 207 17.24 7.19 22.28
CA GLY A 207 18.50 6.96 21.57
C GLY A 207 19.68 7.66 22.24
N ARG A 208 20.89 7.15 21.97
CA ARG A 208 22.17 7.81 22.36
C ARG A 208 22.32 9.21 21.77
N ASP A 209 21.54 9.53 20.75
CA ASP A 209 21.48 10.81 20.07
C ASP A 209 20.40 11.74 20.64
N ARG A 210 19.86 11.50 21.85
CA ARG A 210 18.83 12.32 22.51
C ARG A 210 17.57 12.54 21.66
N ARG A 211 17.14 11.48 20.97
CA ARG A 211 15.85 11.39 20.28
C ARG A 211 14.98 10.30 20.90
N MET A 212 13.67 10.48 20.88
CA MET A 212 12.71 9.46 21.30
C MET A 212 12.24 8.67 20.09
N TYR A 213 12.52 7.38 20.03
CA TYR A 213 12.20 6.50 18.92
C TYR A 213 10.98 5.65 19.21
N LEU A 214 10.01 5.66 18.29
CA LEU A 214 8.94 4.69 18.24
C LEU A 214 9.43 3.40 17.59
N VAL A 215 9.26 2.30 18.30
CA VAL A 215 9.65 0.95 17.87
C VAL A 215 8.41 0.05 17.90
N ASN A 216 8.41 -0.99 17.08
CA ASN A 216 7.34 -2.00 16.99
C ASN A 216 5.96 -1.45 16.55
N GLY A 217 5.92 -0.40 15.74
CA GLY A 217 4.66 0.16 15.22
C GLY A 217 3.88 -0.73 14.24
N GLY A 218 4.27 -1.98 14.03
CA GLY A 218 3.69 -2.86 13.00
C GLY A 218 2.19 -3.10 13.16
N ARG A 219 1.68 -3.07 14.40
CA ARG A 219 0.26 -3.27 14.76
C ARG A 219 -0.60 -2.02 14.72
N LEU A 220 -0.06 -0.84 14.41
CA LEU A 220 -0.86 0.36 14.19
C LEU A 220 -1.97 0.11 13.15
N LEU A 221 -1.69 -0.76 12.20
CA LEU A 221 -2.68 -1.29 11.28
C LEU A 221 -3.06 -2.71 11.71
N PRO A 222 -4.35 -3.06 11.67
CA PRO A 222 -4.79 -4.40 12.07
C PRO A 222 -4.01 -5.49 11.32
N THR A 223 -3.34 -6.32 12.10
CA THR A 223 -2.45 -7.35 11.57
C THR A 223 -3.22 -8.46 10.84
N VAL A 224 -2.53 -9.07 9.87
CA VAL A 224 -2.98 -10.33 9.30
C VAL A 224 -2.60 -11.42 10.28
N LEU A 225 -3.54 -11.83 11.13
CA LEU A 225 -3.32 -12.94 12.05
C LEU A 225 -2.61 -14.11 11.37
N PRO A 226 -1.48 -14.56 11.92
CA PRO A 226 -1.22 -15.96 11.90
C PRO A 226 -2.20 -16.68 12.79
N LEU A 227 -3.00 -17.51 12.17
CA LEU A 227 -3.67 -18.56 12.89
C LEU A 227 -2.71 -19.73 12.78
N THR A 228 -2.05 -20.14 13.86
CA THR A 228 -1.78 -21.58 13.95
C THR A 228 -3.14 -22.22 13.75
N THR A 229 -3.29 -22.94 12.63
CA THR A 229 -4.58 -23.50 12.21
C THR A 229 -5.18 -24.37 13.29
N GLU A 230 -4.36 -24.87 14.23
CA GLU A 230 -4.78 -25.57 15.43
C GLU A 230 -5.53 -24.71 16.45
N ALA A 231 -5.14 -23.47 16.74
CA ALA A 231 -5.87 -22.63 17.70
C ALA A 231 -7.28 -22.31 17.16
N VAL A 232 -7.38 -22.01 15.86
CA VAL A 232 -8.67 -21.77 15.19
C VAL A 232 -9.46 -23.04 14.90
N ARG A 233 -8.81 -24.17 14.63
CA ARG A 233 -9.51 -25.48 14.54
C ARG A 233 -10.06 -25.92 15.89
N LYS A 234 -9.24 -25.86 16.94
CA LYS A 234 -9.65 -26.22 18.31
C LYS A 234 -10.77 -25.32 18.80
N GLN A 235 -10.72 -24.01 18.50
CA GLN A 235 -11.82 -23.09 18.78
C GLN A 235 -13.06 -23.31 17.91
N ARG A 236 -12.93 -23.73 16.64
CA ARG A 236 -14.08 -24.08 15.78
C ARG A 236 -14.83 -25.33 16.27
N THR A 237 -14.13 -26.30 16.85
CA THR A 237 -14.73 -27.52 17.38
C THR A 237 -15.44 -27.32 18.73
N SER A 238 -15.15 -26.24 19.46
CA SER A 238 -15.80 -25.94 20.75
C SER A 238 -17.05 -25.04 20.63
N VAL A 239 -17.48 -24.66 19.43
CA VAL A 239 -18.56 -23.67 19.19
C VAL A 239 -19.97 -24.24 19.39
N VAL A 240 -20.14 -25.56 19.57
CA VAL A 240 -21.46 -26.19 19.46
C VAL A 240 -22.23 -26.31 20.79
N SER A 241 -21.69 -25.90 21.95
CA SER A 241 -22.33 -26.25 23.25
C SER A 241 -22.54 -25.17 24.31
N SER A 242 -22.49 -23.86 24.02
CA SER A 242 -22.81 -22.84 25.04
C SER A 242 -23.99 -21.95 24.63
N SER A 243 -25.10 -22.09 25.35
CA SER A 243 -26.36 -21.34 25.21
C SER A 243 -26.33 -19.94 25.85
N SER A 244 -25.15 -19.36 26.09
CA SER A 244 -25.05 -17.98 26.60
C SER A 244 -25.10 -16.98 25.43
N PRO A 245 -26.08 -16.07 25.40
CA PRO A 245 -26.17 -15.06 24.36
C PRO A 245 -25.21 -13.89 24.65
N LYS A 246 -24.68 -13.29 23.59
CA LYS A 246 -24.05 -11.94 23.51
C LYS A 246 -22.54 -11.75 23.65
N SER A 247 -21.69 -12.77 23.55
CA SER A 247 -20.28 -12.50 23.19
C SER A 247 -20.10 -12.67 21.69
N VAL A 248 -19.92 -11.56 20.96
CA VAL A 248 -19.53 -11.60 19.55
C VAL A 248 -18.18 -12.31 19.51
N ASN A 249 -18.09 -13.39 18.73
CA ASN A 249 -16.88 -14.20 18.66
C ASN A 249 -15.69 -13.31 18.23
N PRO A 250 -14.60 -13.22 19.02
CA PRO A 250 -13.40 -12.44 18.69
C PRO A 250 -12.84 -12.76 17.29
N LEU A 251 -13.05 -13.99 16.81
CA LEU A 251 -12.69 -14.43 15.47
C LEU A 251 -13.43 -13.64 14.37
N VAL A 252 -14.68 -13.22 14.62
CA VAL A 252 -15.48 -12.42 13.68
C VAL A 252 -14.90 -11.01 13.60
N ALA A 253 -14.67 -10.34 14.73
CA ALA A 253 -13.99 -9.04 14.77
C ALA A 253 -12.62 -9.12 14.06
N GLN A 254 -11.81 -10.12 14.39
CA GLN A 254 -10.52 -10.37 13.76
C GLN A 254 -10.59 -10.61 12.24
N LEU A 255 -11.60 -11.31 11.73
CA LEU A 255 -11.79 -11.53 10.29
C LEU A 255 -12.22 -10.26 9.55
N LEU A 256 -12.95 -9.37 10.24
CA LEU A 256 -13.43 -8.11 9.71
C LEU A 256 -12.28 -7.08 9.61
N LEU A 257 -11.44 -7.00 10.63
CA LEU A 257 -10.29 -6.08 10.68
C LEU A 257 -9.18 -6.39 9.67
N ARG A 258 -9.04 -7.65 9.24
CA ARG A 258 -8.04 -8.08 8.22
C ARG A 258 -8.12 -7.28 6.93
N ARG A 259 -9.25 -6.62 6.67
CA ARG A 259 -9.52 -5.88 5.44
C ARG A 259 -9.32 -4.37 5.57
N LEU A 260 -9.11 -3.85 6.77
CA LEU A 260 -8.91 -2.43 7.02
C LEU A 260 -7.61 -1.93 6.40
N ARG A 261 -7.64 -0.74 5.84
CA ARG A 261 -6.48 -0.08 5.21
C ARG A 261 -6.09 1.15 6.04
N PRO A 262 -4.79 1.51 6.09
CA PRO A 262 -4.29 2.69 6.81
C PRO A 262 -5.03 3.97 6.47
N GLU A 263 -5.36 4.13 5.20
CA GLU A 263 -6.08 5.30 4.69
C GLU A 263 -7.47 5.44 5.34
N LEU A 264 -8.06 4.34 5.80
CA LEU A 264 -9.33 4.35 6.52
C LEU A 264 -9.18 4.80 7.98
N LEU A 265 -8.01 4.64 8.63
CA LEU A 265 -7.79 5.20 9.97
C LEU A 265 -7.84 6.73 9.92
N LEU A 266 -7.19 7.31 8.91
CA LEU A 266 -7.13 8.75 8.73
C LEU A 266 -8.45 9.36 8.24
N GLY A 267 -9.25 8.59 7.50
CA GLY A 267 -10.52 9.06 6.93
C GLY A 267 -11.77 8.65 7.71
N ALA A 268 -11.66 7.81 8.74
CA ALA A 268 -12.80 7.40 9.54
C ALA A 268 -13.31 8.57 10.39
N THR A 269 -14.63 8.74 10.44
CA THR A 269 -15.29 9.73 11.31
C THR A 269 -15.18 9.38 12.79
N GLU A 270 -15.00 8.10 13.10
CA GLU A 270 -14.87 7.59 14.46
C GLU A 270 -13.44 7.08 14.69
N ALA A 271 -12.90 7.35 15.88
CA ALA A 271 -11.60 6.84 16.29
C ALA A 271 -11.62 5.31 16.41
N ILE A 272 -10.53 4.65 16.01
CA ILE A 272 -10.48 3.19 15.93
C ILE A 272 -9.55 2.62 16.99
N ASN A 273 -10.03 1.58 17.70
CA ASN A 273 -9.17 0.75 18.54
C ASN A 273 -8.35 -0.19 17.65
N VAL A 274 -7.04 0.03 17.56
CA VAL A 274 -6.13 -0.75 16.71
C VAL A 274 -5.90 -2.18 17.20
N ASP A 275 -6.10 -2.42 18.49
CA ASP A 275 -5.97 -3.72 19.14
C ASP A 275 -7.31 -4.43 19.33
N VAL A 276 -8.35 -4.02 18.61
CA VAL A 276 -9.67 -4.68 18.69
C VAL A 276 -9.64 -6.17 18.28
N GLY A 277 -8.59 -6.59 17.56
CA GLY A 277 -8.31 -7.99 17.25
C GLY A 277 -7.48 -8.75 18.30
N VAL A 278 -6.97 -8.08 19.32
CA VAL A 278 -6.15 -8.67 20.39
C VAL A 278 -7.07 -9.07 21.56
N ASP A 279 -6.82 -10.26 22.10
CA ASP A 279 -7.60 -10.78 23.22
C ASP A 279 -7.52 -9.83 24.42
N ASN A 280 -8.67 -9.58 25.06
CA ASN A 280 -8.78 -8.69 26.23
C ASN A 280 -8.34 -7.24 26.00
N CYS A 281 -8.30 -6.77 24.73
CA CYS A 281 -7.94 -5.40 24.37
C CYS A 281 -9.11 -4.64 23.73
N HIS A 282 -10.35 -5.10 23.91
CA HIS A 282 -11.53 -4.53 23.25
C HIS A 282 -12.76 -4.50 24.17
N SER A 283 -13.55 -3.45 23.97
CA SER A 283 -14.92 -3.34 24.49
C SER A 283 -15.94 -3.86 23.47
N SER A 284 -17.20 -4.01 23.90
CA SER A 284 -18.31 -4.29 22.97
C SER A 284 -18.51 -3.18 21.94
N GLU A 285 -18.28 -1.92 22.33
CA GLU A 285 -18.35 -0.77 21.43
C GLU A 285 -17.27 -0.81 20.35
N ASP A 286 -16.06 -1.25 20.70
CA ASP A 286 -14.96 -1.38 19.73
C ASP A 286 -15.31 -2.43 18.66
N ILE A 287 -15.92 -3.54 19.08
CA ILE A 287 -16.39 -4.57 18.16
C ILE A 287 -17.49 -4.02 17.25
N GLU A 288 -18.46 -3.26 17.79
CA GLU A 288 -19.52 -2.65 17.01
C GLU A 288 -18.98 -1.65 15.98
N GLY A 289 -18.05 -0.78 16.39
CA GLY A 289 -17.37 0.16 15.49
C GLY A 289 -16.61 -0.57 14.37
N ALA A 290 -15.88 -1.64 14.72
CA ALA A 290 -15.18 -2.48 13.75
C ALA A 290 -16.15 -3.19 12.78
N LEU A 291 -17.34 -3.60 13.25
CA LEU A 291 -18.40 -4.18 12.43
C LEU A 291 -18.94 -3.15 11.43
N LYS A 292 -19.35 -1.96 11.89
CA LYS A 292 -19.82 -0.85 11.03
C LYS A 292 -18.79 -0.50 9.96
N LEU A 293 -17.53 -0.41 10.35
CA LEU A 293 -16.44 -0.13 9.43
C LEU A 293 -16.25 -1.25 8.39
N SER A 294 -16.40 -2.50 8.79
CA SER A 294 -16.37 -3.61 7.84
C SER A 294 -17.60 -3.67 6.94
N GLU A 295 -18.77 -3.21 7.39
CA GLU A 295 -19.97 -3.09 6.57
C GLU A 295 -19.75 -2.05 5.48
N TYR A 296 -19.23 -0.87 5.84
CA TYR A 296 -18.78 0.14 4.89
C TYR A 296 -17.83 -0.45 3.84
N LEU A 297 -16.80 -1.18 4.27
CA LEU A 297 -15.83 -1.79 3.35
C LEU A 297 -16.40 -2.86 2.40
N ARG A 298 -17.58 -3.42 2.70
CA ARG A 298 -18.27 -4.40 1.85
C ARG A 298 -19.39 -3.76 1.03
N GLY A 299 -20.01 -2.70 1.54
CA GLY A 299 -21.10 -1.96 0.93
C GLY A 299 -20.59 -0.67 0.30
N ASP A 300 -20.66 0.41 1.06
CA ASP A 300 -20.52 1.78 0.57
C ASP A 300 -19.15 2.10 -0.02
N GLY A 301 -18.06 1.58 0.55
CA GLY A 301 -16.71 1.81 0.04
C GLY A 301 -16.54 1.37 -1.42
N PRO A 302 -16.77 0.08 -1.76
CA PRO A 302 -16.74 -0.34 -3.17
C PRO A 302 -17.79 0.37 -4.05
N THR A 303 -18.94 0.77 -3.50
CA THR A 303 -19.95 1.57 -4.23
C THR A 303 -19.43 2.96 -4.58
N ALA A 304 -18.74 3.63 -3.64
CA ALA A 304 -18.11 4.92 -3.85
C ALA A 304 -17.02 4.82 -4.92
N VAL A 305 -16.15 3.81 -4.84
CA VAL A 305 -15.14 3.57 -5.88
C VAL A 305 -15.77 3.27 -7.24
N ALA A 306 -16.85 2.48 -7.29
CA ALA A 306 -17.56 2.17 -8.53
C ALA A 306 -18.22 3.42 -9.12
N GLY A 307 -18.80 4.29 -8.30
CA GLY A 307 -19.36 5.56 -8.75
C GLY A 307 -18.28 6.55 -9.19
N GLN A 308 -17.10 6.59 -8.56
CA GLN A 308 -15.95 7.36 -9.02
C GLN A 308 -15.49 6.87 -10.41
N LEU A 309 -15.24 5.57 -10.54
CA LEU A 309 -14.89 4.93 -11.82
C LEU A 309 -15.95 5.15 -12.90
N GLY A 310 -17.22 5.13 -12.51
CA GLY A 310 -18.37 5.32 -13.39
C GLY A 310 -18.77 6.76 -13.63
N PHE A 311 -17.96 7.74 -13.21
CA PHE A 311 -18.19 9.19 -13.39
C PHE A 311 -19.43 9.76 -12.67
N HIS A 312 -19.94 9.07 -11.66
CA HIS A 312 -21.07 9.51 -10.84
C HIS A 312 -20.62 10.28 -9.58
N PHE A 313 -19.39 10.07 -9.12
CA PHE A 313 -18.83 10.71 -7.93
C PHE A 313 -17.47 11.36 -8.23
N PRO A 314 -17.13 12.48 -7.57
CA PRO A 314 -15.80 13.10 -7.68
C PRO A 314 -14.71 12.23 -7.04
N VAL A 315 -13.48 12.40 -7.52
CA VAL A 315 -12.28 11.77 -6.96
C VAL A 315 -11.74 12.65 -5.84
N ASN A 316 -12.33 12.51 -4.65
CA ASN A 316 -11.93 13.29 -3.48
C ASN A 316 -10.53 12.89 -2.95
N ALA A 317 -10.08 11.67 -3.24
CA ALA A 317 -8.77 11.17 -2.82
C ALA A 317 -8.20 10.15 -3.85
N PRO A 318 -6.89 10.20 -4.17
CA PRO A 318 -5.96 11.26 -3.79
C PRO A 318 -6.33 12.58 -4.46
N PRO A 319 -6.08 13.74 -3.82
CA PRO A 319 -6.33 15.04 -4.45
C PRO A 319 -5.45 15.17 -5.70
N LEU A 320 -6.03 15.70 -6.78
CA LEU A 320 -5.34 15.83 -8.06
C LEU A 320 -5.22 17.31 -8.45
N PRO A 321 -4.05 17.77 -8.94
CA PRO A 321 -3.87 19.16 -9.32
C PRO A 321 -4.69 19.48 -10.56
N SER A 322 -5.45 20.58 -10.60
CA SER A 322 -6.21 20.98 -11.80
C SER A 322 -5.30 21.03 -13.05
N VAL A 323 -5.75 20.38 -14.13
CA VAL A 323 -5.07 20.37 -15.44
C VAL A 323 -6.08 20.59 -16.56
N PRO A 324 -5.71 21.21 -17.69
CA PRO A 324 -6.60 21.36 -18.83
C PRO A 324 -6.72 20.05 -19.63
N CYS A 325 -7.93 19.76 -20.11
CA CYS A 325 -8.19 18.68 -21.06
C CYS A 325 -7.55 18.99 -22.41
N THR A 326 -6.79 18.05 -23.00
CA THR A 326 -6.15 18.29 -24.32
C THR A 326 -7.11 18.32 -25.50
N LEU A 327 -8.37 17.93 -25.33
CA LEU A 327 -9.39 17.97 -26.38
C LEU A 327 -10.32 19.18 -26.26
N CYS A 328 -10.93 19.40 -25.09
CA CYS A 328 -11.91 20.47 -24.91
C CYS A 328 -11.42 21.68 -24.10
N GLU A 329 -10.17 21.65 -23.63
CA GLU A 329 -9.52 22.72 -22.83
C GLU A 329 -10.18 23.02 -21.48
N ALA A 330 -11.28 22.34 -21.14
CA ALA A 330 -11.90 22.43 -19.83
C ALA A 330 -10.93 21.96 -18.72
N SER A 331 -11.00 22.65 -17.57
CA SER A 331 -10.27 22.28 -16.36
C SER A 331 -10.76 20.95 -15.80
N ILE A 332 -9.83 20.05 -15.47
CA ILE A 332 -10.08 18.74 -14.85
C ILE A 332 -9.66 18.82 -13.38
N ASP A 333 -10.57 19.14 -12.47
CA ASP A 333 -10.31 19.29 -11.05
C ASP A 333 -10.93 18.14 -10.23
N ASN A 334 -10.12 17.39 -9.48
CA ASN A 334 -10.53 16.22 -8.69
C ASN A 334 -11.43 15.22 -9.46
N GLU A 335 -11.18 15.07 -10.75
CA GLU A 335 -11.84 14.14 -11.65
C GLU A 335 -10.86 13.09 -12.19
N LEU A 336 -11.41 11.99 -12.71
CA LEU A 336 -10.63 11.00 -13.44
C LEU A 336 -10.03 11.61 -14.72
N ARG A 337 -8.85 11.14 -15.07
CA ARG A 337 -8.08 11.60 -16.22
C ARG A 337 -7.66 10.41 -17.05
N PHE A 338 -7.69 10.59 -18.37
CA PHE A 338 -7.33 9.54 -19.31
C PHE A 338 -6.08 9.97 -20.05
N LEU A 339 -4.98 9.27 -19.80
CA LEU A 339 -3.67 9.57 -20.34
C LEU A 339 -3.53 9.01 -21.76
N CYS A 340 -3.44 9.87 -22.76
CA CYS A 340 -3.44 9.46 -24.16
C CYS A 340 -2.03 9.31 -24.77
N CYS A 341 -1.00 9.92 -24.20
CA CYS A 341 0.38 9.86 -24.73
C CYS A 341 1.26 8.84 -24.01
N ARG A 342 2.30 8.34 -24.68
CA ARG A 342 3.36 7.51 -24.03
C ARG A 342 4.51 8.32 -23.42
N SER A 343 4.43 9.66 -23.41
CA SER A 343 5.46 10.48 -22.76
C SER A 343 5.58 10.17 -21.26
N PRO A 344 6.79 10.01 -20.71
CA PRO A 344 7.02 9.85 -19.27
C PRO A 344 6.51 11.03 -18.42
N SER A 345 6.33 12.20 -19.05
CA SER A 345 5.78 13.39 -18.39
C SER A 345 4.26 13.30 -18.14
N HIS A 346 3.58 12.31 -18.73
CA HIS A 346 2.15 12.13 -18.59
C HIS A 346 1.34 13.41 -18.97
N CYS A 347 1.80 14.19 -19.94
CA CYS A 347 1.27 15.53 -20.20
C CYS A 347 -0.02 15.59 -21.03
N CYS A 348 -0.34 14.58 -21.85
CA CYS A 348 -1.56 14.59 -22.67
C CYS A 348 -2.70 13.82 -21.99
N GLN A 349 -3.61 14.55 -21.34
CA GLN A 349 -4.71 14.00 -20.55
C GLN A 349 -6.05 14.54 -21.05
N ILE A 350 -7.08 13.68 -21.11
CA ILE A 350 -8.45 14.08 -21.47
C ILE A 350 -9.40 13.88 -20.29
N CYS A 351 -10.46 14.68 -20.25
CA CYS A 351 -11.49 14.61 -19.22
C CYS A 351 -12.46 13.43 -19.43
N PRO A 352 -13.23 13.04 -18.40
CA PRO A 352 -14.20 11.94 -18.50
C PRO A 352 -15.24 12.13 -19.60
N ASN A 353 -15.67 13.37 -19.83
CA ASN A 353 -16.66 13.70 -20.87
C ASN A 353 -16.12 13.44 -22.28
N CYS A 354 -14.88 13.87 -22.58
CA CYS A 354 -14.26 13.64 -23.87
C CYS A 354 -13.97 12.15 -24.10
N PHE A 355 -13.49 11.45 -23.07
CA PHE A 355 -13.28 10.01 -23.13
C PHE A 355 -14.58 9.26 -23.42
N THR A 356 -15.64 9.52 -22.64
CA THR A 356 -16.93 8.84 -22.77
C THR A 356 -17.57 9.09 -24.13
N LYS A 357 -17.53 10.34 -24.62
CA LYS A 357 -18.02 10.69 -25.96
C LYS A 357 -17.34 9.85 -27.05
N ARG A 358 -16.02 9.75 -27.02
CA ARG A 358 -15.25 8.94 -27.98
C ARG A 358 -15.57 7.45 -27.90
N MET A 359 -15.76 6.94 -26.68
CA MET A 359 -16.15 5.55 -26.48
C MET A 359 -17.54 5.27 -27.07
N TYR A 360 -18.51 6.18 -26.91
CA TYR A 360 -19.84 6.05 -27.53
C TYR A 360 -19.78 6.12 -29.07
N GLU A 361 -19.00 7.04 -29.63
CA GLU A 361 -18.81 7.15 -31.07
C GLU A 361 -18.22 5.85 -31.66
N ALA A 362 -17.23 5.27 -30.98
CA ALA A 362 -16.65 3.99 -31.35
C ALA A 362 -17.65 2.84 -31.24
N LEU A 363 -18.45 2.80 -30.16
CA LEU A 363 -19.51 1.79 -29.98
C LEU A 363 -20.56 1.86 -31.09
N ALA A 364 -21.04 3.06 -31.40
CA ALA A 364 -22.02 3.29 -32.46
C ALA A 364 -21.48 2.83 -33.83
N LYS A 365 -20.21 3.12 -34.13
CA LYS A 365 -19.55 2.66 -35.36
C LYS A 365 -19.44 1.14 -35.43
N GLU A 366 -19.09 0.47 -34.33
CA GLU A 366 -19.05 -1.00 -34.26
C GLU A 366 -20.43 -1.62 -34.45
N GLN A 367 -21.47 -1.05 -33.83
CA GLN A 367 -22.85 -1.51 -33.97
C GLN A 367 -23.36 -1.34 -35.40
N ALA A 368 -23.08 -0.20 -36.04
CA ALA A 368 -23.42 0.04 -37.43
C ALA A 368 -22.71 -0.96 -38.37
N ALA A 369 -21.43 -1.25 -38.14
CA ALA A 369 -20.69 -2.25 -38.92
C ALA A 369 -21.26 -3.67 -38.77
N ARG A 370 -21.66 -4.06 -37.56
CA ARG A 370 -22.32 -5.36 -37.31
C ARG A 370 -23.69 -5.45 -37.98
N ALA A 371 -24.49 -4.38 -37.90
CA ALA A 371 -25.79 -4.32 -38.56
C ALA A 371 -25.64 -4.41 -40.09
N ALA A 372 -24.66 -3.71 -40.66
CA ALA A 372 -24.35 -3.78 -42.09
C ALA A 372 -23.89 -5.20 -42.51
N ALA A 373 -23.06 -5.86 -41.70
CA ALA A 373 -22.64 -7.24 -41.94
C ALA A 373 -23.80 -8.24 -41.85
N ALA A 374 -24.72 -8.04 -40.90
CA ALA A 374 -25.92 -8.87 -40.78
C ALA A 374 -26.94 -8.65 -41.92
N ALA A 375 -26.95 -7.46 -42.53
CA ALA A 375 -27.80 -7.14 -43.68
C ALA A 375 -27.23 -7.61 -45.04
N ALA A 376 -25.99 -8.11 -45.09
CA ALA A 376 -25.38 -8.58 -46.32
C ALA A 376 -26.11 -9.83 -46.86
N PRO A 377 -26.52 -9.85 -48.15
CA PRO A 377 -27.40 -10.90 -48.70
C PRO A 377 -26.81 -12.32 -48.66
N ASP A 378 -25.49 -12.45 -48.56
CA ASP A 378 -24.79 -13.75 -48.47
C ASP A 378 -24.80 -14.35 -47.05
N ALA A 379 -25.32 -13.63 -46.04
CA ALA A 379 -25.39 -14.10 -44.66
C ALA A 379 -26.60 -15.02 -44.36
N ALA A 380 -27.44 -15.30 -45.36
CA ALA A 380 -28.70 -16.06 -45.22
C ALA A 380 -28.55 -17.50 -44.66
N GLY A 381 -27.33 -18.03 -44.56
CA GLY A 381 -27.04 -19.35 -43.97
C GLY A 381 -26.53 -19.34 -42.52
N ALA A 382 -26.14 -18.18 -41.97
CA ALA A 382 -25.63 -18.10 -40.59
C ALA A 382 -26.77 -17.66 -39.68
N ALA A 383 -27.27 -18.59 -38.85
CA ALA A 383 -28.31 -18.31 -37.87
C ALA A 383 -27.99 -17.02 -37.10
N ALA A 384 -28.87 -16.03 -37.19
CA ALA A 384 -28.72 -14.74 -36.54
C ALA A 384 -28.58 -14.96 -35.03
N LEU A 385 -27.34 -14.96 -34.53
CA LEU A 385 -27.10 -15.01 -33.10
C LEU A 385 -27.74 -13.76 -32.49
N PRO A 386 -28.58 -13.91 -31.44
CA PRO A 386 -29.20 -12.77 -30.79
C PRO A 386 -28.12 -11.76 -30.41
N LEU A 387 -28.40 -10.48 -30.64
CA LEU A 387 -27.53 -9.41 -30.17
C LEU A 387 -27.30 -9.63 -28.67
N PRO A 388 -26.04 -9.70 -28.20
CA PRO A 388 -25.77 -9.88 -26.79
C PRO A 388 -26.46 -8.76 -26.01
N ALA A 389 -27.03 -9.10 -24.85
CA ALA A 389 -27.61 -8.12 -23.94
C ALA A 389 -26.65 -6.94 -23.75
N ALA A 390 -27.20 -5.73 -23.61
CA ALA A 390 -26.44 -4.47 -23.59
C ALA A 390 -25.22 -4.49 -22.63
N ASP A 391 -25.32 -5.28 -21.54
CA ASP A 391 -24.28 -5.39 -20.51
C ASP A 391 -23.04 -6.19 -20.95
N ASN A 392 -23.16 -7.03 -21.97
CA ASN A 392 -22.08 -7.89 -22.48
C ASN A 392 -21.41 -7.33 -23.73
N HIS A 393 -21.62 -6.05 -24.07
CA HIS A 393 -20.90 -5.47 -25.18
C HIS A 393 -19.39 -5.42 -24.87
N PRO A 394 -18.54 -5.88 -25.79
CA PRO A 394 -17.11 -5.69 -25.66
C PRO A 394 -16.79 -4.19 -25.63
N THR A 395 -15.76 -3.82 -24.88
CA THR A 395 -15.25 -2.45 -24.84
C THR A 395 -14.86 -2.02 -26.26
N PRO A 396 -15.42 -0.91 -26.79
CA PRO A 396 -15.09 -0.44 -28.14
C PRO A 396 -13.69 0.14 -28.17
N LEU A 397 -13.04 0.09 -29.34
CA LEU A 397 -11.72 0.69 -29.53
C LEU A 397 -11.86 2.10 -30.13
N ALA A 398 -11.74 3.13 -29.28
CA ALA A 398 -11.73 4.52 -29.71
C ALA A 398 -10.32 5.01 -30.08
N ASP A 399 -10.23 5.94 -31.04
CA ASP A 399 -9.00 6.62 -31.41
C ASP A 399 -8.85 7.92 -30.60
N PHE A 400 -7.68 8.07 -29.96
CA PHE A 400 -7.29 9.21 -29.13
C PHE A 400 -5.99 9.87 -29.63
N SER A 401 -5.57 9.57 -30.86
CA SER A 401 -4.32 10.10 -31.42
C SER A 401 -4.28 11.62 -31.53
N ASP A 402 -5.43 12.25 -31.78
CA ASP A 402 -5.60 13.70 -31.84
C ASP A 402 -5.51 14.40 -30.47
N ALA A 403 -5.65 13.66 -29.37
CA ALA A 403 -5.45 14.20 -28.02
C ALA A 403 -3.96 14.36 -27.65
N VAL A 404 -3.03 13.83 -28.46
CA VAL A 404 -1.59 13.80 -28.18
C VAL A 404 -0.86 14.97 -28.84
N ARG A 405 -0.36 15.89 -28.01
CA ARG A 405 0.33 17.12 -28.46
C ARG A 405 1.86 17.08 -28.26
N CYS A 406 2.38 16.11 -27.53
CA CYS A 406 3.77 16.12 -27.04
C CYS A 406 4.78 15.31 -27.88
N GLY A 407 4.38 14.78 -29.04
CA GLY A 407 5.22 13.91 -29.87
C GLY A 407 5.54 12.52 -29.30
N GLY A 408 5.10 12.22 -28.07
CA GLY A 408 5.40 10.96 -27.37
C GLY A 408 4.66 9.72 -27.89
N GLY A 409 3.99 9.80 -29.04
CA GLY A 409 3.14 8.73 -29.59
C GLY A 409 1.82 8.55 -28.85
N ALA A 410 0.80 8.13 -29.60
CA ALA A 410 -0.52 7.84 -29.06
C ALA A 410 -0.60 6.43 -28.47
N ARG A 411 -1.31 6.33 -27.35
CA ARG A 411 -1.71 5.06 -26.76
C ARG A 411 -2.96 4.57 -27.48
N ARG A 412 -3.03 3.26 -27.72
CA ARG A 412 -4.26 2.65 -28.24
C ARG A 412 -5.34 2.61 -27.15
N TRP A 413 -4.90 2.50 -25.90
CA TRP A 413 -5.76 2.55 -24.72
C TRP A 413 -5.25 3.60 -23.72
N PRO A 414 -6.05 4.61 -23.35
CA PRO A 414 -5.63 5.58 -22.36
C PRO A 414 -5.38 4.95 -20.98
N LEU A 415 -4.39 5.45 -20.23
CA LEU A 415 -4.23 5.05 -18.83
C LEU A 415 -5.16 5.85 -17.91
N LEU A 416 -5.72 5.18 -16.91
CA LEU A 416 -6.55 5.82 -15.90
C LEU A 416 -5.69 6.50 -14.82
N GLY A 417 -5.89 7.82 -14.64
CA GLY A 417 -5.31 8.65 -13.58
C GLY A 417 -6.40 9.18 -12.64
N PRO A 418 -6.39 8.85 -11.34
CA PRO A 418 -5.48 7.95 -10.66
C PRO A 418 -5.83 6.49 -10.98
N SER A 419 -4.88 5.56 -10.79
CA SER A 419 -5.13 4.14 -11.08
C SER A 419 -6.26 3.57 -10.20
N VAL A 420 -6.89 2.47 -10.66
CA VAL A 420 -7.90 1.71 -9.87
C VAL A 420 -7.39 1.38 -8.46
N THR A 421 -6.11 1.05 -8.32
CA THR A 421 -5.49 0.79 -7.01
C THR A 421 -5.44 2.02 -6.12
N ALA A 422 -5.10 3.17 -6.69
CA ALA A 422 -5.03 4.41 -5.95
C ALA A 422 -6.44 4.83 -5.47
N LEU A 423 -7.46 4.71 -6.32
CA LEU A 423 -8.86 4.94 -5.93
C LEU A 423 -9.30 3.99 -4.80
N MET A 424 -9.06 2.70 -4.96
CA MET A 424 -9.38 1.69 -3.94
C MET A 424 -8.72 2.03 -2.60
N HIS A 425 -7.41 2.29 -2.60
CA HIS A 425 -6.68 2.60 -1.38
C HIS A 425 -7.12 3.93 -0.75
N ALA A 426 -7.36 4.96 -1.56
CA ALA A 426 -7.79 6.26 -1.08
C ALA A 426 -9.18 6.23 -0.42
N ASN A 427 -10.04 5.29 -0.81
CA ASN A 427 -11.34 5.04 -0.16
C ASN A 427 -11.24 3.98 0.97
N GLY A 428 -10.02 3.58 1.37
CA GLY A 428 -9.79 2.55 2.39
C GLY A 428 -10.18 1.12 1.98
N VAL A 429 -10.52 0.89 0.70
CA VAL A 429 -11.00 -0.40 0.19
C VAL A 429 -9.83 -1.31 -0.15
N ASN A 430 -9.89 -2.56 0.32
CA ASN A 430 -8.90 -3.57 -0.02
C ASN A 430 -9.10 -4.07 -1.46
N MET A 431 -8.00 -4.27 -2.19
CA MET A 431 -8.04 -4.86 -3.54
C MET A 431 -8.76 -6.22 -3.62
N SER A 432 -8.87 -6.99 -2.53
CA SER A 432 -9.71 -8.21 -2.51
C SER A 432 -11.19 -7.95 -2.79
N HIS A 433 -11.65 -6.72 -2.60
CA HIS A 433 -13.02 -6.29 -2.87
C HIS A 433 -13.23 -5.71 -4.28
N LEU A 434 -12.21 -5.75 -5.13
CA LEU A 434 -12.31 -5.28 -6.50
C LEU A 434 -13.47 -5.91 -7.30
N PRO A 435 -13.86 -7.18 -7.10
CA PRO A 435 -15.07 -7.72 -7.74
C PRO A 435 -16.36 -6.99 -7.35
N TYR A 436 -16.49 -6.52 -6.11
CA TYR A 436 -17.68 -5.75 -5.71
C TYR A 436 -17.74 -4.41 -6.45
N VAL A 437 -16.59 -3.77 -6.70
CA VAL A 437 -16.52 -2.58 -7.54
C VAL A 437 -16.95 -2.92 -8.97
N TYR A 438 -16.42 -4.00 -9.53
CA TYR A 438 -16.75 -4.47 -10.88
C TYR A 438 -18.26 -4.66 -11.08
N TYR A 439 -18.93 -5.34 -10.15
CA TYR A 439 -20.38 -5.59 -10.25
C TYR A 439 -21.26 -4.38 -9.93
N ARG A 440 -20.70 -3.35 -9.29
CA ARG A 440 -21.41 -2.10 -8.95
C ARG A 440 -21.13 -0.96 -9.92
N LEU A 441 -20.34 -1.19 -10.98
CA LEU A 441 -20.11 -0.19 -12.01
C LEU A 441 -21.44 0.29 -12.58
N PRO A 442 -21.70 1.61 -12.66
CA PRO A 442 -22.93 2.12 -13.24
C PRO A 442 -23.13 1.61 -14.67
N ALA A 443 -24.33 1.11 -14.97
CA ALA A 443 -24.63 0.50 -16.27
C ALA A 443 -24.31 1.44 -17.45
N ALA A 444 -24.60 2.74 -17.30
CA ALA A 444 -24.38 3.75 -18.33
C ALA A 444 -22.90 3.91 -18.74
N SER A 445 -21.96 3.76 -17.80
CA SER A 445 -20.53 3.96 -18.02
C SER A 445 -19.73 2.65 -18.05
N ARG A 446 -20.34 1.52 -17.67
CA ARG A 446 -19.70 0.21 -17.57
C ARG A 446 -18.94 -0.20 -18.83
N PHE A 447 -19.52 0.00 -20.02
CA PHE A 447 -18.87 -0.34 -21.29
C PHE A 447 -17.54 0.41 -21.52
N ALA A 448 -17.41 1.61 -20.94
CA ALA A 448 -16.25 2.47 -21.10
C ALA A 448 -15.17 2.21 -20.05
N VAL A 449 -15.50 1.68 -18.87
CA VAL A 449 -14.54 1.58 -17.75
C VAL A 449 -14.30 0.18 -17.20
N LYS A 450 -15.15 -0.81 -17.52
CA LYS A 450 -15.02 -2.17 -16.96
C LYS A 450 -13.66 -2.82 -17.20
N HIS A 451 -13.07 -2.55 -18.36
CA HIS A 451 -11.80 -3.15 -18.78
C HIS A 451 -10.63 -2.74 -17.87
N PHE A 452 -10.66 -1.56 -17.25
CA PHE A 452 -9.64 -1.16 -16.26
C PHE A 452 -9.67 -2.07 -15.03
N VAL A 453 -10.87 -2.47 -14.60
CA VAL A 453 -11.08 -3.35 -13.45
C VAL A 453 -10.70 -4.79 -13.79
N GLU A 454 -11.07 -5.27 -14.98
CA GLU A 454 -10.69 -6.59 -15.50
C GLU A 454 -9.16 -6.72 -15.62
N VAL A 455 -8.48 -5.75 -16.25
CA VAL A 455 -7.01 -5.71 -16.34
C VAL A 455 -6.37 -5.74 -14.96
N GLU A 456 -6.91 -5.00 -14.00
CA GLU A 456 -6.39 -4.98 -12.63
C GLU A 456 -6.53 -6.33 -11.91
N LEU A 457 -7.68 -7.01 -12.07
CA LEU A 457 -7.92 -8.36 -11.54
C LEU A 457 -6.89 -9.36 -12.11
N ILE A 458 -6.78 -9.38 -13.44
CA ILE A 458 -5.91 -10.31 -14.17
C ILE A 458 -4.44 -10.07 -13.82
N ALA A 459 -3.98 -8.82 -13.93
CA ALA A 459 -2.59 -8.47 -13.72
C ALA A 459 -2.12 -8.84 -12.30
N ARG A 460 -2.99 -8.70 -11.28
CA ARG A 460 -2.67 -9.09 -9.90
C ARG A 460 -2.57 -10.59 -9.70
N ALA A 461 -3.49 -11.35 -10.26
CA ALA A 461 -3.45 -12.81 -10.18
C ALA A 461 -2.23 -13.36 -10.93
N ALA A 462 -1.99 -12.86 -12.14
CA ALA A 462 -0.81 -13.21 -12.94
C ALA A 462 0.50 -12.83 -12.23
N THR A 463 0.59 -11.64 -11.63
CA THR A 463 1.77 -11.22 -10.84
C THR A 463 2.03 -12.17 -9.66
N ARG A 464 0.97 -12.65 -8.98
CA ARG A 464 1.10 -13.62 -7.88
C ARG A 464 1.61 -14.99 -8.35
N LEU A 465 1.13 -15.46 -9.50
CA LEU A 465 1.67 -16.67 -10.15
C LEU A 465 3.14 -16.47 -10.53
N LEU A 466 3.46 -15.36 -11.19
CA LEU A 466 4.82 -15.03 -11.59
C LEU A 466 5.77 -15.03 -10.39
N HIS A 467 5.41 -14.35 -9.30
CA HIS A 467 6.22 -14.32 -8.08
C HIS A 467 6.37 -15.72 -7.45
N THR A 468 5.42 -16.63 -7.66
CA THR A 468 5.56 -18.01 -7.21
C THR A 468 6.54 -18.80 -8.06
N TYR A 469 6.61 -18.53 -9.38
CA TYR A 469 7.61 -19.12 -10.25
C TYR A 469 9.01 -18.53 -10.00
N LEU A 470 9.12 -17.20 -9.91
CA LEU A 470 10.40 -16.50 -9.72
C LEU A 470 11.10 -16.89 -8.42
N ARG A 471 10.36 -17.16 -7.34
CA ARG A 471 10.93 -17.65 -6.06
C ARG A 471 11.66 -18.99 -6.16
N ARG A 472 11.40 -19.76 -7.22
CA ARG A 472 12.04 -21.07 -7.47
C ARG A 472 13.26 -20.94 -8.36
N CYS A 473 13.49 -19.77 -8.94
CA CYS A 473 14.58 -19.53 -9.86
C CYS A 473 15.85 -19.20 -9.06
N SER A 474 16.95 -19.79 -9.48
CA SER A 474 18.29 -19.55 -8.96
C SER A 474 19.15 -18.74 -9.93
N THR A 475 18.76 -18.67 -11.20
CA THR A 475 19.48 -17.97 -12.26
C THR A 475 18.57 -17.02 -13.05
N SER A 476 19.17 -16.01 -13.69
CA SER A 476 18.45 -15.09 -14.58
C SER A 476 17.82 -15.80 -15.79
N ILE A 477 18.45 -16.87 -16.29
CA ILE A 477 17.93 -17.68 -17.40
C ILE A 477 16.66 -18.42 -16.99
N GLU A 478 16.62 -18.98 -15.78
CA GLU A 478 15.41 -19.60 -15.23
C GLU A 478 14.29 -18.57 -15.05
N CYS A 479 14.61 -17.38 -14.52
CA CYS A 479 13.65 -16.28 -14.42
C CYS A 479 13.04 -15.93 -15.78
N ALA A 480 13.87 -15.80 -16.82
CA ALA A 480 13.41 -15.48 -18.16
C ALA A 480 12.44 -16.53 -18.72
N LYS A 481 12.77 -17.82 -18.56
CA LYS A 481 11.91 -18.94 -18.98
C LYS A 481 10.57 -18.94 -18.24
N GLU A 482 10.56 -18.69 -16.94
CA GLU A 482 9.31 -18.66 -16.15
C GLU A 482 8.45 -17.42 -16.46
N VAL A 483 9.07 -16.27 -16.78
CA VAL A 483 8.36 -15.10 -17.31
C VAL A 483 7.71 -15.43 -18.65
N GLU A 484 8.48 -15.99 -19.60
CA GLU A 484 8.00 -16.36 -20.93
C GLU A 484 6.81 -17.32 -20.87
N LYS A 485 6.96 -18.38 -20.07
CA LYS A 485 5.93 -19.40 -19.82
C LYS A 485 4.60 -18.83 -19.33
N LEU A 486 4.61 -17.72 -18.59
CA LEU A 486 3.40 -17.07 -18.11
C LEU A 486 2.88 -16.00 -19.07
N TRP A 487 3.76 -15.12 -19.54
CA TRP A 487 3.37 -13.92 -20.28
C TRP A 487 2.94 -14.22 -21.71
N VAL A 488 3.61 -15.14 -22.41
CA VAL A 488 3.26 -15.46 -23.81
C VAL A 488 1.83 -16.03 -23.88
N PRO A 489 1.44 -17.06 -23.10
CA PRO A 489 0.07 -17.57 -23.15
C PRO A 489 -0.96 -16.58 -22.59
N LEU A 490 -0.58 -15.73 -21.64
CA LEU A 490 -1.48 -14.70 -21.09
C LEU A 490 -1.83 -13.63 -22.15
N LEU A 491 -0.85 -13.21 -22.96
CA LEU A 491 -1.01 -12.14 -23.94
C LEU A 491 -1.52 -12.65 -25.30
N GLN A 492 -1.42 -13.96 -25.57
CA GLN A 492 -1.98 -14.63 -26.76
C GLN A 492 -3.34 -15.28 -26.47
N GLN A 493 -4.41 -14.48 -26.43
CA GLN A 493 -5.74 -14.88 -25.92
C GLN A 493 -6.41 -16.12 -26.58
N ASN A 494 -5.88 -16.65 -27.69
CA ASN A 494 -6.48 -17.78 -28.44
C ASN A 494 -5.54 -18.96 -28.68
N SER A 495 -4.39 -19.05 -27.98
CA SER A 495 -3.50 -20.21 -28.14
C SER A 495 -3.93 -21.40 -27.26
N PRO A 496 -3.65 -22.66 -27.65
CA PRO A 496 -3.90 -23.82 -26.78
C PRO A 496 -3.20 -23.71 -25.42
N GLN A 497 -2.05 -23.04 -25.38
CA GLN A 497 -1.32 -22.75 -24.15
C GLN A 497 -2.08 -21.75 -23.28
N ALA A 498 -2.68 -20.72 -23.88
CA ALA A 498 -3.50 -19.74 -23.17
C ALA A 498 -4.69 -20.42 -22.48
N VAL A 499 -5.43 -21.25 -23.23
CA VAL A 499 -6.57 -22.01 -22.68
C VAL A 499 -6.13 -22.87 -21.48
N LYS A 500 -4.97 -23.55 -21.59
CA LYS A 500 -4.41 -24.34 -20.50
C LYS A 500 -4.02 -23.48 -19.30
N LEU A 501 -3.34 -22.35 -19.52
CA LEU A 501 -2.93 -21.42 -18.45
C LEU A 501 -4.15 -20.89 -17.69
N TRP A 502 -5.16 -20.41 -18.43
CA TRP A 502 -6.41 -19.89 -17.85
C TRP A 502 -7.16 -20.95 -17.05
N ALA A 503 -7.33 -22.14 -17.60
CA ALA A 503 -8.09 -23.21 -16.94
C ALA A 503 -7.36 -23.80 -15.72
N LYS A 504 -6.03 -23.95 -15.77
CA LYS A 504 -5.28 -24.72 -14.75
C LYS A 504 -4.57 -23.87 -13.71
N GLU A 505 -4.25 -22.62 -14.03
CA GLU A 505 -3.36 -21.80 -13.18
C GLU A 505 -3.97 -20.43 -12.89
N LEU A 506 -4.26 -19.62 -13.91
CA LEU A 506 -4.69 -18.24 -13.74
C LEU A 506 -6.12 -18.11 -13.21
N GLY A 507 -7.08 -18.89 -13.72
CA GLY A 507 -8.45 -18.92 -13.21
C GLY A 507 -8.52 -19.27 -11.72
N PRO A 508 -7.92 -20.40 -11.29
CA PRO A 508 -7.84 -20.76 -9.87
C PRO A 508 -7.15 -19.70 -9.00
N GLU A 509 -6.09 -19.05 -9.51
CA GLU A 509 -5.44 -17.97 -8.75
C GLU A 509 -6.33 -16.71 -8.68
N ILE A 510 -7.11 -16.38 -9.72
CA ILE A 510 -8.12 -15.32 -9.69
C ILE A 510 -9.17 -15.61 -8.61
N GLU A 511 -9.77 -16.81 -8.59
CA GLU A 511 -10.76 -17.22 -7.59
C GLU A 511 -10.21 -17.10 -6.17
N LYS A 512 -8.98 -17.58 -5.96
CA LYS A 512 -8.27 -17.49 -4.67
C LYS A 512 -7.96 -16.05 -4.27
N CYS A 513 -7.62 -15.18 -5.22
CA CYS A 513 -7.35 -13.76 -4.98
C CYS A 513 -8.64 -12.98 -4.69
N PHE A 514 -9.72 -13.36 -5.36
CA PHE A 514 -10.96 -12.60 -5.52
C PHE A 514 -12.18 -13.52 -5.37
N PRO A 515 -12.44 -14.05 -4.17
CA PRO A 515 -13.50 -15.04 -3.94
C PRO A 515 -14.92 -14.49 -4.16
N ALA A 516 -15.06 -13.17 -4.32
CA ALA A 516 -16.34 -12.51 -4.62
C ALA A 516 -16.63 -12.42 -6.12
N LEU A 517 -15.72 -12.88 -6.99
CA LEU A 517 -15.96 -12.96 -8.43
C LEU A 517 -16.86 -14.17 -8.71
N SER A 518 -18.08 -13.95 -9.18
CA SER A 518 -19.08 -15.01 -9.44
C SER A 518 -19.15 -15.43 -10.91
N GLU A 519 -18.69 -14.58 -11.81
CA GLU A 519 -18.82 -14.76 -13.26
C GLU A 519 -17.47 -14.55 -13.95
N PRO A 520 -17.09 -15.42 -14.90
CA PRO A 520 -15.94 -15.17 -15.74
C PRO A 520 -16.19 -13.93 -16.62
N PHE A 521 -15.18 -13.09 -16.80
CA PHE A 521 -15.23 -11.99 -17.76
C PHE A 521 -14.71 -12.46 -19.13
N ASP A 522 -15.22 -11.84 -20.20
CA ASP A 522 -14.81 -12.10 -21.57
C ASP A 522 -13.39 -11.56 -21.80
N THR A 523 -12.43 -12.46 -21.99
CA THR A 523 -11.03 -12.11 -22.22
C THR A 523 -10.71 -11.93 -23.71
N SER A 524 -11.65 -12.18 -24.63
CA SER A 524 -11.40 -12.14 -26.07
C SER A 524 -11.02 -10.76 -26.63
N ARG A 525 -11.32 -9.70 -25.86
CA ARG A 525 -10.99 -8.31 -26.19
C ARG A 525 -10.19 -7.62 -25.10
N LEU A 526 -9.44 -8.37 -24.31
CA LEU A 526 -8.69 -7.77 -23.22
C LEU A 526 -7.62 -6.81 -23.81
N PRO A 527 -7.55 -5.54 -23.33
CA PRO A 527 -6.65 -4.55 -23.88
C PRO A 527 -5.20 -4.88 -23.52
N THR A 528 -4.52 -5.60 -24.41
CA THR A 528 -3.18 -6.16 -24.21
C THR A 528 -2.16 -5.09 -23.80
N GLU A 529 -2.20 -3.89 -24.39
CA GLU A 529 -1.31 -2.78 -24.02
C GLU A 529 -1.48 -2.38 -22.55
N LEU A 530 -2.73 -2.20 -22.08
CA LEU A 530 -3.01 -1.90 -20.66
C LEU A 530 -2.58 -3.04 -19.75
N LEU A 531 -2.80 -4.29 -20.16
CA LEU A 531 -2.40 -5.45 -19.38
C LEU A 531 -0.88 -5.53 -19.24
N VAL A 532 -0.12 -5.35 -20.32
CA VAL A 532 1.35 -5.36 -20.29
C VAL A 532 1.87 -4.28 -19.34
N GLU A 533 1.43 -3.04 -19.50
CA GLU A 533 1.88 -1.94 -18.64
C GLU A 533 1.53 -2.19 -17.18
N ARG A 534 0.34 -2.79 -16.93
CA ARG A 534 -0.06 -3.10 -15.58
C ARG A 534 0.75 -4.25 -14.97
N LEU A 535 1.07 -5.28 -15.75
CA LEU A 535 1.96 -6.37 -15.34
C LEU A 535 3.36 -5.85 -15.02
N GLN A 536 3.93 -5.00 -15.87
CA GLN A 536 5.22 -4.37 -15.63
C GLN A 536 5.21 -3.57 -14.33
N ALA A 537 4.20 -2.72 -14.14
CA ALA A 537 4.04 -1.90 -12.93
C ALA A 537 3.80 -2.72 -11.65
N LEU A 538 3.23 -3.93 -11.73
CA LEU A 538 2.94 -4.78 -10.56
C LEU A 538 4.01 -5.82 -10.26
N SER A 539 4.76 -6.28 -11.27
CA SER A 539 5.79 -7.30 -11.12
C SER A 539 7.22 -6.76 -11.08
N GLY A 540 7.46 -5.57 -11.66
CA GLY A 540 8.81 -5.06 -11.89
C GLY A 540 9.53 -5.75 -13.06
N VAL A 541 8.87 -6.64 -13.80
CA VAL A 541 9.43 -7.22 -15.03
C VAL A 541 9.09 -6.31 -16.20
N HIS A 542 10.10 -5.68 -16.80
CA HIS A 542 9.96 -4.79 -17.94
C HIS A 542 10.33 -5.53 -19.23
N LEU A 543 9.52 -5.32 -20.27
CA LEU A 543 9.72 -5.85 -21.61
C LEU A 543 10.26 -4.75 -22.49
N THR A 544 11.06 -5.12 -23.50
CA THR A 544 11.46 -4.15 -24.53
C THR A 544 10.22 -3.61 -25.25
N ALA A 545 10.28 -2.36 -25.72
CA ALA A 545 9.18 -1.74 -26.46
C ALA A 545 8.77 -2.56 -27.69
N ALA A 546 9.74 -3.21 -28.35
CA ALA A 546 9.50 -4.08 -29.49
C ALA A 546 8.75 -5.36 -29.09
N SER A 547 9.14 -5.99 -27.98
CA SER A 547 8.44 -7.16 -27.44
C SER A 547 7.00 -6.82 -27.03
N ALA A 548 6.79 -5.72 -26.30
CA ALA A 548 5.45 -5.26 -25.91
C ALA A 548 4.57 -4.97 -27.13
N ALA A 549 5.12 -4.33 -28.16
CA ALA A 549 4.41 -4.06 -29.42
C ALA A 549 4.07 -5.33 -30.19
N SER A 550 4.92 -6.36 -30.16
CA SER A 550 4.72 -7.61 -30.92
C SER A 550 3.39 -8.29 -30.60
N PHE A 551 2.97 -8.28 -29.33
CA PHE A 551 1.68 -8.83 -28.89
C PHE A 551 0.46 -8.08 -29.43
N THR A 552 0.64 -6.86 -29.94
CA THR A 552 -0.45 -6.03 -30.49
C THR A 552 -0.40 -5.90 -32.01
N VAL A 553 0.79 -5.94 -32.61
CA VAL A 553 1.02 -5.71 -34.04
C VAL A 553 1.05 -7.02 -34.83
N ASP A 554 1.75 -8.04 -34.34
CA ASP A 554 1.79 -9.39 -34.94
C ASP A 554 1.41 -10.46 -33.90
N PRO A 555 0.11 -10.63 -33.62
CA PRO A 555 -0.34 -11.63 -32.65
C PRO A 555 -0.07 -13.07 -33.10
N LYS A 556 0.33 -13.32 -34.36
CA LYS A 556 0.65 -14.67 -34.85
C LYS A 556 2.05 -15.10 -34.42
N ASN A 557 3.01 -14.17 -34.38
CA ASN A 557 4.39 -14.45 -34.01
C ASN A 557 4.93 -13.43 -32.98
N PRO A 558 4.29 -13.28 -31.81
CA PRO A 558 4.85 -12.41 -30.79
C PRO A 558 6.12 -13.02 -30.23
N PHE A 559 7.01 -12.15 -29.76
CA PHE A 559 8.23 -12.56 -29.08
C PHE A 559 8.32 -11.87 -27.72
N LEU A 560 8.93 -12.56 -26.77
CA LEU A 560 9.15 -12.03 -25.43
C LEU A 560 10.63 -11.71 -25.23
N GLU A 561 10.92 -10.45 -24.96
CA GLU A 561 12.26 -9.99 -24.62
C GLU A 561 12.19 -9.13 -23.36
N ILE A 562 12.86 -9.60 -22.30
CA ILE A 562 12.89 -8.92 -21.01
C ILE A 562 14.00 -7.87 -21.05
N GLU A 563 13.62 -6.61 -20.86
CA GLU A 563 14.56 -5.49 -20.74
C GLU A 563 15.24 -5.51 -19.37
N ALA A 564 14.44 -5.64 -18.30
CA ALA A 564 14.95 -5.64 -16.93
C ALA A 564 13.97 -6.31 -15.96
N ILE A 565 14.51 -6.86 -14.87
CA ILE A 565 13.72 -7.24 -13.68
C ILE A 565 14.11 -6.27 -12.57
N VAL A 566 13.30 -5.23 -12.39
CA VAL A 566 13.54 -4.14 -11.46
C VAL A 566 12.84 -4.42 -10.13
N PRO A 567 13.55 -4.33 -9.00
CA PRO A 567 12.94 -4.40 -7.68
C PRO A 567 11.86 -3.32 -7.50
N GLN A 568 10.71 -3.71 -6.94
CA GLN A 568 9.67 -2.73 -6.61
C GLN A 568 9.94 -2.15 -5.24
N ILE A 569 10.36 -0.90 -5.21
CA ILE A 569 10.78 -0.22 -3.99
C ILE A 569 9.70 0.77 -3.56
N LYS A 570 9.41 0.80 -2.26
CA LYS A 570 8.60 1.84 -1.64
C LYS A 570 9.29 2.32 -0.38
N SER A 571 9.45 3.63 -0.22
CA SER A 571 9.98 4.26 1.00
C SER A 571 8.91 4.91 1.87
N CYS A 572 9.27 5.16 3.14
CA CYS A 572 8.51 6.00 4.05
C CYS A 572 8.11 7.35 3.40
N ILE A 573 6.91 7.80 3.70
CA ILE A 573 6.39 9.09 3.22
C ILE A 573 7.05 10.19 4.04
N VAL A 574 7.35 11.31 3.39
CA VAL A 574 7.92 12.48 4.05
C VAL A 574 6.80 13.23 4.77
N PRO A 575 7.01 13.74 6.01
CA PRO A 575 6.11 14.71 6.61
C PRO A 575 5.88 15.90 5.66
N HIS A 576 4.69 15.99 5.06
CA HIS A 576 4.35 17.18 4.27
C HIS A 576 3.96 18.33 5.22
N LEU A 577 4.56 19.50 5.07
CA LEU A 577 4.27 20.66 5.93
C LEU A 577 2.85 21.22 5.75
N ASP A 578 2.20 20.93 4.62
CA ASP A 578 0.91 21.54 4.22
C ASP A 578 -0.32 20.65 4.46
N MET A 579 -0.37 19.96 5.61
CA MET A 579 -1.57 19.24 6.06
C MET A 579 -2.75 20.19 6.37
N LYS A 580 -2.51 21.50 6.52
CA LYS A 580 -3.56 22.50 6.67
C LYS A 580 -4.54 22.49 5.49
N LYS A 581 -4.10 22.20 4.27
CA LYS A 581 -5.01 22.05 3.11
C LYS A 581 -5.72 20.70 3.06
N VAL A 582 -5.13 19.66 3.64
CA VAL A 582 -5.74 18.32 3.71
C VAL A 582 -6.84 18.29 4.77
N LEU A 583 -6.62 18.94 5.91
CA LEU A 583 -7.59 19.02 7.02
C LEU A 583 -8.63 20.13 6.83
N ALA A 584 -8.30 21.26 6.18
CA ALA A 584 -9.27 22.34 5.93
C ALA A 584 -10.37 22.01 4.89
N LYS A 585 -10.33 20.82 4.27
CA LYS A 585 -11.33 20.37 3.28
C LYS A 585 -12.19 19.19 3.75
N ALA A 586 -11.89 18.60 4.91
CA ALA A 586 -12.85 17.75 5.57
C ALA A 586 -13.85 18.70 6.25
N ASP A 587 -15.13 18.61 5.89
CA ASP A 587 -16.23 19.39 6.45
C ASP A 587 -16.43 19.05 7.94
N PHE A 588 -15.46 19.43 8.78
CA PHE A 588 -15.59 19.41 10.22
C PHE A 588 -16.44 20.62 10.63
N PRO A 589 -17.42 20.45 11.54
CA PRO A 589 -18.30 21.53 11.96
C PRO A 589 -17.50 22.75 12.43
N GLU A 590 -17.87 23.93 11.93
CA GLU A 590 -17.14 25.21 12.04
C GLU A 590 -16.89 25.75 13.46
N GLU A 591 -17.31 25.04 14.51
CA GLU A 591 -17.27 25.53 15.90
C GLU A 591 -16.04 25.07 16.72
N VAL A 592 -15.09 24.35 16.13
CA VAL A 592 -13.82 24.08 16.83
C VAL A 592 -12.92 25.32 16.70
N ASP A 593 -12.86 26.09 17.77
CA ASP A 593 -12.07 27.31 17.97
C ASP A 593 -10.65 27.20 17.36
N ARG A 594 -10.46 27.80 16.17
CA ARG A 594 -9.24 27.70 15.36
C ARG A 594 -8.01 28.33 16.02
N ASP A 595 -8.17 29.10 17.09
CA ASP A 595 -7.04 29.65 17.84
C ASP A 595 -6.49 28.70 18.93
N THR A 596 -7.22 27.64 19.31
CA THR A 596 -6.74 26.65 20.29
C THR A 596 -5.87 25.53 19.71
N THR A 597 -5.77 25.41 18.38
CA THR A 597 -4.97 24.37 17.69
C THR A 597 -3.72 24.90 17.01
N LYS A 598 -3.27 26.12 17.32
CA LYS A 598 -1.87 26.49 17.09
C LYS A 598 -1.02 25.63 18.03
N PHE A 599 -0.58 24.49 17.51
CA PHE A 599 0.40 23.62 18.13
C PHE A 599 1.58 24.48 18.58
N ASP A 600 1.66 24.77 19.88
CA ASP A 600 2.72 25.58 20.45
C ASP A 600 4.00 24.73 20.50
N MET A 601 4.64 24.64 19.33
CA MET A 601 5.96 24.02 19.17
C MET A 601 6.95 24.57 20.20
N GLY A 602 6.81 25.84 20.60
CA GLY A 602 7.64 26.46 21.63
C GLY A 602 7.49 25.76 22.97
N SER A 603 6.26 25.61 23.47
CA SER A 603 5.99 24.90 24.73
C SER A 603 6.45 23.44 24.70
N ILE A 604 6.28 22.74 23.58
CA ILE A 604 6.71 21.35 23.45
C ILE A 604 8.23 21.23 23.47
N LEU A 605 8.93 22.09 22.72
CA LEU A 605 10.39 22.13 22.70
C LEU A 605 10.95 22.51 24.08
N GLU A 606 10.32 23.45 24.80
CA GLU A 606 10.70 23.81 26.16
C GLU A 606 10.59 22.62 27.12
N LYS A 607 9.44 21.92 27.14
CA LYS A 607 9.25 20.72 27.97
C LYS A 607 10.24 19.61 27.60
N MET A 608 10.58 19.48 26.33
CA MET A 608 11.58 18.54 25.85
C MET A 608 13.00 18.92 26.28
N LEU A 609 13.37 20.19 26.22
CA LEU A 609 14.64 20.68 26.73
C LEU A 609 14.78 20.37 28.22
N LEU A 610 13.76 20.69 29.02
CA LEU A 610 13.73 20.37 30.46
C LEU A 610 13.85 18.87 30.71
N PHE A 611 13.18 18.05 29.90
CA PHE A 611 13.32 16.61 29.97
C PHE A 611 14.75 16.15 29.69
N TRP A 612 15.40 16.63 28.63
CA TRP A 612 16.78 16.23 28.30
C TRP A 612 17.81 16.74 29.29
N ILE A 613 17.57 17.88 29.94
CA ILE A 613 18.39 18.37 31.07
C ILE A 613 18.31 17.39 32.25
N GLY A 614 17.11 16.88 32.56
CA GLY A 614 16.89 15.93 33.65
C GLY A 614 17.21 14.47 33.29
N TYR A 615 17.20 14.12 32.01
CA TYR A 615 17.29 12.75 31.49
C TYR A 615 18.31 12.66 30.35
N ALA A 616 19.60 12.66 30.68
CA ALA A 616 20.66 12.37 29.73
C ALA A 616 21.12 10.91 29.87
N PRO A 617 21.00 10.07 28.83
CA PRO A 617 21.55 8.73 28.85
C PRO A 617 23.05 8.75 29.15
N LYS A 618 23.55 7.81 29.97
CA LYS A 618 24.98 7.73 30.32
C LYS A 618 25.90 7.54 29.11
N ASP A 619 25.36 6.94 28.04
CA ASP A 619 26.00 6.68 26.77
C ASP A 619 25.58 7.68 25.67
N SER A 620 25.04 8.85 26.04
CA SER A 620 24.65 9.87 25.06
C SER A 620 25.86 10.49 24.37
N GLU A 621 25.76 10.70 23.06
CA GLU A 621 26.79 11.29 22.23
C GLU A 621 26.36 12.70 21.83
N GLU A 622 26.93 13.72 22.47
CA GLU A 622 26.53 15.13 22.26
C GLU A 622 26.66 15.58 20.80
N ALA A 623 27.63 15.04 20.06
CA ALA A 623 27.81 15.33 18.63
C ALA A 623 26.65 14.84 17.74
N LEU A 624 25.80 13.93 18.25
CA LEU A 624 24.68 13.35 17.51
C LEU A 624 23.33 13.99 17.87
N GLN A 625 23.29 14.88 18.87
CA GLN A 625 22.05 15.45 19.38
C GLN A 625 21.36 16.37 18.34
N PRO A 626 20.03 16.54 18.42
CA PRO A 626 19.31 17.48 17.55
C PRO A 626 19.85 18.91 17.67
N PHE A 627 19.88 19.64 16.55
CA PHE A 627 20.44 20.99 16.52
C PHE A 627 19.71 21.97 17.45
N TYR A 628 18.39 21.76 17.67
CA TYR A 628 17.57 22.61 18.52
C TYR A 628 17.91 22.46 20.02
N LEU A 629 18.69 21.46 20.41
CA LEU A 629 19.25 21.37 21.76
C LEU A 629 20.54 22.19 21.92
N ALA A 630 21.26 22.46 20.81
CA ALA A 630 22.53 23.20 20.82
C ALA A 630 22.32 24.72 20.76
N ASP A 631 21.38 25.19 19.94
CA ASP A 631 21.18 26.63 19.70
C ASP A 631 20.71 27.39 20.96
N VAL A 632 20.06 26.72 21.91
CA VAL A 632 19.53 27.34 23.15
C VAL A 632 20.64 27.76 24.10
N ALA A 633 21.81 27.13 24.05
CA ALA A 633 22.94 27.45 24.93
C ALA A 633 23.65 28.78 24.58
N THR A 634 23.32 29.40 23.43
CA THR A 634 23.96 30.65 22.96
C THR A 634 23.12 31.91 23.15
N VAL A 635 21.93 31.79 23.78
CA VAL A 635 21.00 32.90 24.04
C VAL A 635 21.03 33.37 25.51
N GLN A 636 21.94 32.82 26.33
CA GLN A 636 22.30 33.34 27.66
C GLN A 636 23.60 34.15 27.57
#